data_AF-A0A1H6J0S0-F1
#
_entry.id   AF-A0A1H6J0S0-F1
#
_cell.length_a   1.000
_cell.length_b   1.000
_cell.length_c   1.000
_cell.angle_alpha   90.00
_cell.angle_beta   90.00
_cell.angle_gamma   90.00
#
_symmetry.space_group_name_H-M   'P 1'
#
loop_
_entity.id
_entity.type
_entity.pdbx_description
1 polymer ?
#
loop_
_entity_poly.entity_id
_entity_poly.type
_entity_poly.pdbx_seq_one_letter_code
_entity_poly.pdbx_strand_id
1 'polypeptide(L)'
;MRRSDFPVRRWLQAGAASAGMGAALLSFSLMGPQSAIAVAEENPPSAADTQAGESPGTESHETDAPDSDSGATQGASESPAVTVGNSRGEVDDKELENDEEDEIDEEDEPDELDEHDDEVDPAPEAADDDAPVERGVESADATTVVGRSVPDDEIAIVDPVASRDNPPVDSAARAPQTHLVQAGESTPTTTTPTATTTAITAPRAQPRTWTGLVALAIDNWTNASLRWIESLPVDNTTRATLEGALWTLRRTFLNRAPSVAPVQISGHVTGPIDGTLAAVDPEGDRIFFVMTRAPREGTVKLNGDGAYTYTPGETFDGVDTFSVMAVDVGLHMNLLDPFRSIGTNARAVINQGAIKFAFNFTVGAEVWTEERRAALQRSADELLLYLIVETPVVLTYDVTGREEDTAVLASAGSPLISEQPGFWRTVVQHKLLTGTDANGAAADGSIDWNFWEAWGLGDADEITADEYDFVSTAMHELLHSFGFLSYTEAAGEDDWVARPIFDSFLVTADGVHPIGANYAWNTDYDAILVGGDGGMFFGGPRATAAYGGLVPLFTPNPWQDGSSGSHLNDVVFAGDDQKLMNAATGTGPGVRVLSAFEVGILRDLGYHAVVPQSPAYAAALVGFVLLRRRRGTVKSANR
;
A
#
# COMPACT_ATOMS: atom_id res chain seq x y z
N MET A 1 -45.34 -28.82 -45.78
CA MET A 1 -45.79 -27.45 -45.45
C MET A 1 -44.70 -26.44 -45.83
N ARG A 2 -44.94 -25.12 -45.71
CA ARG A 2 -44.01 -24.08 -46.21
C ARG A 2 -42.83 -23.83 -45.26
N ARG A 3 -41.73 -23.27 -45.79
CA ARG A 3 -40.59 -22.72 -45.01
C ARG A 3 -40.98 -21.36 -44.40
N SER A 4 -41.52 -21.33 -43.18
CA SER A 4 -41.82 -20.08 -42.46
C SER A 4 -41.22 -20.00 -41.05
N ASP A 5 -41.11 -21.13 -40.35
CA ASP A 5 -41.08 -21.12 -38.88
C ASP A 5 -39.66 -21.33 -38.32
N PHE A 6 -38.73 -20.41 -38.64
CA PHE A 6 -37.39 -20.37 -38.05
C PHE A 6 -37.14 -19.05 -37.29
N PRO A 7 -36.72 -19.07 -36.01
CA PRO A 7 -36.58 -17.86 -35.18
C PRO A 7 -35.52 -16.86 -35.69
N VAL A 8 -34.56 -17.34 -36.50
CA VAL A 8 -33.49 -16.56 -37.14
C VAL A 8 -34.02 -15.32 -37.87
N ARG A 9 -35.23 -15.37 -38.47
CA ARG A 9 -35.80 -14.19 -39.15
C ARG A 9 -36.25 -13.08 -38.20
N ARG A 10 -36.72 -13.38 -36.98
CA ARG A 10 -36.98 -12.32 -35.98
C ARG A 10 -35.68 -11.69 -35.49
N TRP A 11 -34.63 -12.49 -35.31
CA TRP A 11 -33.29 -12.01 -34.97
C TRP A 11 -32.74 -11.07 -36.06
N LEU A 12 -32.85 -11.44 -37.34
CA LEU A 12 -32.42 -10.59 -38.46
C LEU A 12 -33.28 -9.32 -38.63
N GLN A 13 -34.58 -9.37 -38.34
CA GLN A 13 -35.44 -8.17 -38.43
C GLN A 13 -35.20 -7.20 -37.27
N ALA A 14 -34.99 -7.69 -36.05
CA ALA A 14 -34.53 -6.85 -34.93
C ALA A 14 -33.13 -6.27 -35.20
N GLY A 15 -32.20 -7.11 -35.65
CA GLY A 15 -30.84 -6.72 -36.01
C GLY A 15 -30.75 -5.71 -37.16
N ALA A 16 -31.65 -5.78 -38.15
CA ALA A 16 -31.71 -4.77 -39.22
C ALA A 16 -32.21 -3.40 -38.71
N ALA A 17 -33.18 -3.39 -37.79
CA ALA A 17 -33.67 -2.15 -37.18
C ALA A 17 -32.62 -1.51 -36.26
N SER A 18 -31.91 -2.32 -35.44
CA SER A 18 -30.83 -1.83 -34.58
C SER A 18 -29.58 -1.44 -35.37
N ALA A 19 -29.25 -2.11 -36.48
CA ALA A 19 -28.15 -1.71 -37.37
C ALA A 19 -28.42 -0.35 -38.04
N GLY A 20 -29.66 -0.08 -38.46
CA GLY A 20 -30.05 1.22 -39.00
C GLY A 20 -29.87 2.37 -37.99
N MET A 21 -30.28 2.15 -36.73
CA MET A 21 -30.06 3.13 -35.65
C MET A 21 -28.59 3.21 -35.23
N GLY A 22 -27.86 2.10 -35.17
CA GLY A 22 -26.44 2.06 -34.86
C GLY A 22 -25.58 2.82 -35.88
N ALA A 23 -25.86 2.67 -37.17
CA ALA A 23 -25.20 3.44 -38.22
C ALA A 23 -25.48 4.95 -38.10
N ALA A 24 -26.72 5.34 -37.74
CA ALA A 24 -27.06 6.73 -37.48
C ALA A 24 -26.32 7.29 -36.25
N LEU A 25 -26.34 6.58 -35.12
CA LEU A 25 -25.70 7.00 -33.86
C LEU A 25 -24.17 7.07 -33.97
N LEU A 26 -23.52 6.14 -34.68
CA LEU A 26 -22.09 6.21 -34.99
C LEU A 26 -21.76 7.40 -35.91
N SER A 27 -22.59 7.67 -36.93
CA SER A 27 -22.39 8.84 -37.80
C SER A 27 -22.51 10.16 -37.02
N PHE A 28 -23.51 10.28 -36.14
CA PHE A 28 -23.71 11.48 -35.31
C PHE A 28 -22.56 11.74 -34.32
N SER A 29 -21.87 10.69 -33.84
CA SER A 29 -20.77 10.86 -32.88
C SER A 29 -19.40 11.14 -33.52
N LEU A 30 -19.25 10.97 -34.84
CA LEU A 30 -18.02 11.26 -35.58
C LEU A 30 -17.95 12.70 -36.11
N MET A 31 -19.06 13.45 -36.06
CA MET A 31 -19.12 14.87 -36.38
C MET A 31 -19.01 15.68 -35.07
N GLY A 32 -17.83 16.25 -34.81
CA GLY A 32 -17.59 17.09 -33.63
C GLY A 32 -18.42 18.38 -33.65
N PRO A 33 -18.67 19.01 -32.48
CA PRO A 33 -19.55 20.17 -32.39
C PRO A 33 -18.90 21.42 -32.99
N GLN A 34 -19.37 21.84 -34.17
CA GLN A 34 -19.34 23.25 -34.55
C GLN A 34 -20.73 23.86 -34.41
N SER A 35 -20.83 24.89 -33.59
CA SER A 35 -22.05 25.62 -33.31
C SER A 35 -22.45 26.51 -34.49
N ALA A 36 -23.65 26.32 -35.03
CA ALA A 36 -24.29 27.25 -35.94
C ALA A 36 -25.71 27.57 -35.42
N ILE A 37 -25.93 28.81 -34.98
CA ILE A 37 -27.24 29.29 -34.52
C ILE A 37 -28.08 29.60 -35.76
N ALA A 38 -29.26 28.99 -35.86
CA ALA A 38 -30.25 29.34 -36.87
C ALA A 38 -31.22 30.39 -36.33
N VAL A 39 -31.03 31.65 -36.72
CA VAL A 39 -32.09 32.67 -36.68
C VAL A 39 -32.89 32.52 -37.98
N ALA A 40 -34.22 32.54 -37.89
CA ALA A 40 -35.10 32.38 -39.04
C ALA A 40 -35.68 33.72 -39.51
N GLU A 41 -35.72 33.95 -40.82
CA GLU A 41 -36.88 34.58 -41.46
C GLU A 41 -37.03 34.22 -42.96
N GLU A 42 -38.29 34.09 -43.36
CA GLU A 42 -38.94 34.05 -44.69
C GLU A 42 -38.23 33.79 -46.06
N ASN A 43 -38.78 32.75 -46.74
CA ASN A 43 -39.29 32.73 -48.13
C ASN A 43 -38.36 32.52 -49.37
N PRO A 44 -38.89 32.02 -50.52
CA PRO A 44 -38.15 31.13 -51.46
C PRO A 44 -38.27 31.54 -52.95
N PRO A 45 -37.99 30.66 -53.95
CA PRO A 45 -36.73 29.98 -54.26
C PRO A 45 -36.24 30.25 -55.71
N SER A 46 -34.98 29.93 -56.04
CA SER A 46 -34.54 29.80 -57.45
C SER A 46 -33.47 28.71 -57.62
N ALA A 47 -33.37 28.17 -58.82
CA ALA A 47 -32.60 26.99 -59.18
C ALA A 47 -31.15 27.28 -59.65
N ALA A 48 -30.40 26.18 -59.85
CA ALA A 48 -29.12 26.07 -60.57
C ALA A 48 -27.88 26.67 -59.88
N ASP A 49 -26.64 26.19 -60.13
CA ASP A 49 -26.14 24.86 -60.61
C ASP A 49 -24.60 24.82 -60.37
N THR A 50 -23.98 23.67 -60.63
CA THR A 50 -22.56 23.48 -61.04
C THR A 50 -21.39 24.09 -60.22
N GLN A 51 -20.67 23.16 -59.56
CA GLN A 51 -19.21 22.99 -59.62
C GLN A 51 -18.20 24.00 -59.02
N ALA A 52 -17.44 23.47 -58.05
CA ALA A 52 -15.97 23.39 -58.00
C ALA A 52 -15.09 24.67 -57.89
N GLY A 53 -13.98 24.56 -57.16
CA GLY A 53 -12.93 25.58 -57.10
C GLY A 53 -12.06 25.46 -55.85
N GLU A 54 -10.78 25.15 -56.05
CA GLU A 54 -9.77 24.85 -55.03
C GLU A 54 -9.40 26.00 -54.06
N SER A 55 -9.05 25.60 -52.83
CA SER A 55 -7.88 25.99 -52.00
C SER A 55 -6.82 26.98 -52.54
N PRO A 56 -5.92 27.55 -51.68
CA PRO A 56 -5.99 27.79 -50.22
C PRO A 56 -5.38 29.15 -49.74
N GLY A 57 -5.35 29.38 -48.42
CA GLY A 57 -4.48 30.38 -47.75
C GLY A 57 -5.19 31.64 -47.19
N THR A 58 -4.64 32.43 -46.25
CA THR A 58 -3.41 32.31 -45.43
C THR A 58 -3.51 33.24 -44.21
N GLU A 59 -3.14 32.78 -43.00
CA GLU A 59 -2.67 33.49 -41.76
C GLU A 59 -3.32 34.80 -41.24
N SER A 60 -2.91 35.18 -40.01
CA SER A 60 -3.06 36.52 -39.35
C SER A 60 -4.46 36.95 -38.89
N HIS A 61 -4.64 37.84 -37.89
CA HIS A 61 -3.98 38.07 -36.57
C HIS A 61 -4.86 39.10 -35.81
N GLU A 62 -5.10 38.93 -34.49
CA GLU A 62 -5.51 40.03 -33.56
C GLU A 62 -6.82 40.82 -33.88
N THR A 63 -7.40 41.71 -33.03
CA THR A 63 -7.30 42.05 -31.59
C THR A 63 -8.70 42.50 -31.07
N ASP A 64 -8.77 42.87 -29.79
CA ASP A 64 -9.65 43.92 -29.20
C ASP A 64 -11.11 43.63 -28.77
N ALA A 65 -11.37 43.98 -27.50
CA ALA A 65 -12.66 44.40 -26.93
C ALA A 65 -12.68 45.95 -26.80
N PRO A 66 -13.69 46.66 -26.23
CA PRO A 66 -13.98 46.63 -24.78
C PRO A 66 -15.45 47.00 -24.36
N ASP A 67 -15.66 47.25 -23.04
CA ASP A 67 -16.73 48.07 -22.40
C ASP A 67 -18.21 47.56 -22.45
N SER A 68 -19.16 47.87 -21.54
CA SER A 68 -19.29 48.67 -20.28
C SER A 68 -20.65 48.33 -19.59
N ASP A 69 -21.06 48.69 -18.36
CA ASP A 69 -20.45 49.09 -17.05
C ASP A 69 -21.58 49.18 -15.96
N SER A 70 -21.21 49.38 -14.67
CA SER A 70 -21.95 50.08 -13.58
C SER A 70 -22.88 49.33 -12.57
N GLY A 71 -22.80 49.76 -11.29
CA GLY A 71 -23.76 49.51 -10.18
C GLY A 71 -23.32 48.47 -9.11
N ALA A 72 -22.83 48.74 -7.89
CA ALA A 72 -23.20 49.68 -6.79
C ALA A 72 -24.47 49.24 -5.98
N THR A 73 -24.53 49.20 -4.63
CA THR A 73 -23.62 49.62 -3.52
C THR A 73 -24.03 49.04 -2.13
N GLN A 74 -23.04 48.83 -1.24
CA GLN A 74 -23.03 48.99 0.26
C GLN A 74 -23.96 48.22 1.23
N GLY A 75 -23.38 47.83 2.40
CA GLY A 75 -24.08 47.49 3.66
C GLY A 75 -23.20 46.67 4.64
N ALA A 76 -23.08 47.06 5.92
CA ALA A 76 -22.24 46.37 6.94
C ALA A 76 -22.71 46.62 8.39
N SER A 77 -22.44 45.70 9.34
CA SER A 77 -22.06 45.97 10.76
C SER A 77 -21.85 44.69 11.62
N GLU A 78 -20.64 44.56 12.19
CA GLU A 78 -20.22 44.15 13.57
C GLU A 78 -20.88 43.02 14.43
N SER A 79 -20.02 42.43 15.31
CA SER A 79 -20.27 41.35 16.30
C SER A 79 -20.68 41.89 17.71
N PRO A 80 -20.91 41.08 18.78
CA PRO A 80 -19.85 40.40 19.56
C PRO A 80 -20.24 39.06 20.27
N ALA A 81 -19.43 38.56 21.21
CA ALA A 81 -19.49 37.23 21.84
C ALA A 81 -19.96 37.18 23.32
N VAL A 82 -20.11 35.98 23.90
CA VAL A 82 -20.45 35.68 25.32
C VAL A 82 -19.68 34.44 25.83
N THR A 83 -19.51 34.30 27.16
CA THR A 83 -18.71 33.26 27.87
C THR A 83 -19.46 32.75 29.13
N VAL A 84 -18.90 31.76 29.87
CA VAL A 84 -19.33 31.12 31.16
C VAL A 84 -20.06 29.76 30.99
N GLY A 85 -19.83 28.69 31.77
CA GLY A 85 -18.75 28.42 32.75
C GLY A 85 -19.08 27.46 33.93
N ASN A 86 -18.26 26.41 34.10
CA ASN A 86 -17.90 25.65 35.35
C ASN A 86 -18.96 24.97 36.26
N SER A 87 -18.76 23.67 36.59
CA SER A 87 -19.09 23.06 37.91
C SER A 87 -18.47 21.66 38.10
N ARG A 88 -18.42 21.15 39.34
CA ARG A 88 -17.70 19.94 39.83
C ARG A 88 -18.61 19.11 40.77
N GLY A 89 -18.39 17.80 40.90
CA GLY A 89 -19.14 16.91 41.82
C GLY A 89 -18.34 15.65 42.21
N GLU A 90 -18.68 15.04 43.36
CA GLU A 90 -17.90 14.00 44.08
C GLU A 90 -18.85 13.17 45.00
N VAL A 91 -18.37 12.05 45.57
CA VAL A 91 -19.07 11.02 46.42
C VAL A 91 -20.24 10.28 45.75
N ASP A 92 -20.53 8.99 46.02
CA ASP A 92 -20.62 8.27 47.31
C ASP A 92 -20.25 6.76 47.19
N ASP A 93 -19.89 6.11 48.31
CA ASP A 93 -19.47 4.70 48.41
C ASP A 93 -20.64 3.70 48.38
N LYS A 94 -20.36 2.38 48.25
CA LYS A 94 -20.97 1.27 49.04
C LYS A 94 -20.26 -0.09 48.85
N GLU A 95 -20.04 -0.79 49.98
CA GLU A 95 -19.54 -2.16 50.07
C GLU A 95 -20.66 -3.21 49.82
N LEU A 96 -20.26 -4.43 49.43
CA LEU A 96 -20.86 -5.69 49.89
C LEU A 96 -19.74 -6.74 50.00
N GLU A 97 -19.58 -7.32 51.19
CA GLU A 97 -18.75 -8.51 51.46
C GLU A 97 -19.62 -9.79 51.35
N ASN A 98 -19.11 -10.90 51.91
CA ASN A 98 -19.77 -12.20 52.19
C ASN A 98 -19.86 -13.19 50.98
N ASP A 99 -19.52 -14.48 51.13
CA ASP A 99 -18.90 -15.22 52.24
C ASP A 99 -18.32 -16.57 51.76
N GLU A 100 -17.42 -17.15 52.56
CA GLU A 100 -17.22 -18.59 52.92
C GLU A 100 -17.24 -19.65 51.77
N GLU A 101 -16.09 -20.28 51.46
CA GLU A 101 -15.49 -21.50 52.09
C GLU A 101 -15.99 -22.84 51.50
N ASP A 102 -15.05 -23.69 51.08
CA ASP A 102 -15.00 -25.13 51.44
C ASP A 102 -13.62 -25.70 51.00
N GLU A 103 -12.92 -26.38 51.93
CA GLU A 103 -11.70 -27.17 51.65
C GLU A 103 -12.06 -28.60 51.20
N ILE A 104 -11.07 -29.42 50.78
CA ILE A 104 -10.85 -30.84 51.18
C ILE A 104 -9.79 -31.53 50.27
N ASP A 105 -8.84 -32.21 50.93
CA ASP A 105 -7.95 -33.35 50.59
C ASP A 105 -7.59 -33.64 49.11
N GLU A 106 -6.32 -33.80 48.68
CA GLU A 106 -5.22 -34.71 49.10
C GLU A 106 -5.34 -36.20 48.66
N GLU A 107 -4.16 -36.85 48.56
CA GLU A 107 -3.83 -38.28 48.29
C GLU A 107 -3.59 -38.78 46.84
N ASP A 108 -2.69 -39.79 46.77
CA ASP A 108 -2.37 -40.81 45.73
C ASP A 108 -1.60 -40.47 44.41
N GLU A 109 -0.26 -40.53 44.50
CA GLU A 109 0.60 -41.42 43.67
C GLU A 109 0.87 -42.72 44.48
N PRO A 110 1.31 -43.90 43.94
CA PRO A 110 2.08 -44.11 42.68
C PRO A 110 1.70 -45.40 41.87
N ASP A 111 2.44 -45.71 40.77
CA ASP A 111 3.29 -46.93 40.62
C ASP A 111 3.72 -47.22 39.16
N GLU A 112 4.82 -47.98 39.01
CA GLU A 112 5.53 -48.33 37.76
C GLU A 112 4.88 -49.48 36.95
N LEU A 113 5.27 -49.67 35.68
CA LEU A 113 5.47 -51.00 35.07
C LEU A 113 6.37 -50.97 33.81
N ASP A 114 7.12 -52.06 33.57
CA ASP A 114 8.10 -52.27 32.50
C ASP A 114 7.51 -52.54 31.09
N GLU A 115 8.32 -52.37 30.03
CA GLU A 115 8.89 -53.52 29.27
C GLU A 115 10.02 -53.12 28.30
N HIS A 116 10.97 -54.04 28.07
CA HIS A 116 12.15 -53.91 27.19
C HIS A 116 11.89 -54.54 25.79
N ASP A 117 12.69 -54.15 24.77
CA ASP A 117 13.51 -55.14 24.03
C ASP A 117 14.65 -54.48 23.21
N ASP A 118 15.67 -55.26 22.85
CA ASP A 118 16.95 -54.84 22.24
C ASP A 118 17.03 -55.02 20.70
N GLU A 119 17.95 -54.28 20.03
CA GLU A 119 18.90 -54.76 18.99
C GLU A 119 19.87 -53.59 18.60
N VAL A 120 21.14 -53.55 19.04
CA VAL A 120 22.35 -54.31 18.61
C VAL A 120 22.98 -53.80 17.29
N ASP A 121 24.15 -53.17 17.42
CA ASP A 121 25.13 -52.81 16.35
C ASP A 121 26.24 -53.87 16.26
N PRO A 122 26.77 -54.18 15.06
CA PRO A 122 28.23 -53.98 14.89
C PRO A 122 28.73 -53.62 13.46
N ALA A 123 29.79 -52.82 13.43
CA ALA A 123 30.71 -52.62 12.28
C ALA A 123 32.05 -53.39 12.49
N PRO A 124 33.11 -53.24 11.66
CA PRO A 124 33.23 -53.10 10.19
C PRO A 124 34.21 -54.12 9.54
N GLU A 125 34.27 -54.23 8.20
CA GLU A 125 35.47 -54.71 7.45
C GLU A 125 35.62 -54.01 6.09
N ALA A 126 36.82 -54.09 5.47
CA ALA A 126 37.15 -53.48 4.17
C ALA A 126 38.29 -54.23 3.45
N ALA A 127 38.24 -54.34 2.10
CA ALA A 127 39.37 -54.66 1.22
C ALA A 127 39.06 -54.37 -0.27
N ASP A 128 40.12 -54.21 -1.06
CA ASP A 128 40.17 -53.92 -2.52
C ASP A 128 39.61 -55.08 -3.41
N ASP A 129 39.36 -54.94 -4.72
CA ASP A 129 40.42 -54.85 -5.76
C ASP A 129 39.93 -54.53 -7.20
N ASP A 130 40.86 -54.00 -8.01
CA ASP A 130 41.05 -53.95 -9.48
C ASP A 130 39.96 -53.57 -10.55
N ALA A 131 40.43 -53.00 -11.67
CA ALA A 131 39.69 -52.62 -12.89
C ALA A 131 40.11 -53.48 -14.13
N PRO A 132 39.70 -53.25 -15.42
CA PRO A 132 40.31 -52.16 -16.24
C PRO A 132 39.61 -51.69 -17.59
N VAL A 133 40.11 -50.57 -18.16
CA VAL A 133 40.08 -50.08 -19.59
C VAL A 133 38.74 -49.88 -20.38
N GLU A 134 38.64 -49.12 -21.50
CA GLU A 134 39.61 -48.51 -22.46
C GLU A 134 39.14 -47.16 -23.10
N ARG A 135 40.09 -46.26 -23.45
CA ARG A 135 40.08 -45.12 -24.43
C ARG A 135 38.94 -44.06 -24.33
N GLY A 136 39.19 -42.74 -24.41
CA GLY A 136 40.34 -41.85 -24.74
C GLY A 136 39.75 -40.44 -25.08
N VAL A 137 40.28 -39.46 -25.84
CA VAL A 137 41.50 -39.04 -26.60
C VAL A 137 41.20 -37.54 -26.94
N GLU A 138 41.98 -36.45 -26.94
CA GLU A 138 43.37 -35.92 -26.78
C GLU A 138 43.19 -34.40 -26.37
N SER A 139 44.14 -33.50 -26.06
CA SER A 139 45.52 -33.45 -25.54
C SER A 139 46.00 -31.95 -25.52
N ALA A 140 47.28 -31.67 -25.16
CA ALA A 140 48.01 -30.38 -25.24
C ALA A 140 47.61 -29.22 -24.30
N ASP A 141 48.52 -28.42 -23.73
CA ASP A 141 49.96 -28.61 -23.46
C ASP A 141 50.39 -27.66 -22.30
N ALA A 142 51.58 -27.86 -21.71
CA ALA A 142 52.07 -27.09 -20.56
C ALA A 142 53.51 -26.59 -20.73
N THR A 143 53.88 -25.49 -20.05
CA THR A 143 55.30 -25.18 -19.80
C THR A 143 55.48 -24.32 -18.54
N THR A 144 56.39 -24.74 -17.66
CA THR A 144 56.73 -24.08 -16.39
C THR A 144 58.18 -23.59 -16.41
N VAL A 145 58.47 -22.41 -15.85
CA VAL A 145 59.84 -21.96 -15.51
C VAL A 145 59.84 -21.33 -14.11
N VAL A 146 60.97 -21.44 -13.40
CA VAL A 146 61.03 -21.36 -11.93
C VAL A 146 61.70 -20.08 -11.40
N GLY A 147 60.97 -19.34 -10.57
CA GLY A 147 61.34 -18.94 -9.19
C GLY A 147 62.51 -17.97 -8.89
N ARG A 148 62.23 -17.01 -7.99
CA ARG A 148 63.16 -16.57 -6.92
C ARG A 148 62.38 -15.94 -5.74
N SER A 149 63.05 -15.72 -4.61
CA SER A 149 62.42 -15.69 -3.27
C SER A 149 62.61 -14.36 -2.51
N VAL A 150 61.61 -13.99 -1.67
CA VAL A 150 61.70 -13.60 -0.22
C VAL A 150 62.52 -12.32 0.15
N PRO A 151 62.19 -11.52 1.19
CA PRO A 151 61.24 -11.73 2.32
C PRO A 151 60.15 -10.66 2.56
N ASP A 152 59.17 -11.06 3.36
CA ASP A 152 58.62 -10.47 4.60
C ASP A 152 58.65 -8.95 4.87
N ASP A 153 57.50 -8.42 5.33
CA ASP A 153 57.39 -7.70 6.62
C ASP A 153 55.95 -7.87 7.19
N GLU A 154 55.75 -7.71 8.50
CA GLU A 154 54.56 -8.16 9.27
C GLU A 154 53.93 -7.02 10.12
N ILE A 155 52.81 -7.32 10.81
CA ILE A 155 52.29 -6.70 12.07
C ILE A 155 51.18 -5.62 12.01
N ALA A 156 50.25 -5.76 12.99
CA ALA A 156 49.32 -4.79 13.61
C ALA A 156 47.90 -4.55 13.01
N ILE A 157 46.93 -5.24 13.64
CA ILE A 157 45.57 -4.75 13.90
C ILE A 157 45.64 -3.67 15.00
N VAL A 158 44.88 -2.57 14.87
CA VAL A 158 44.40 -1.74 16.01
C VAL A 158 43.07 -1.07 15.65
N ASP A 159 42.12 -1.04 16.59
CA ASP A 159 40.93 -0.17 16.53
C ASP A 159 41.29 1.32 16.73
N PRO A 160 40.32 2.24 16.60
CA PRO A 160 39.98 2.98 17.82
C PRO A 160 38.49 3.33 17.99
N VAL A 161 38.05 3.27 19.25
CA VAL A 161 36.79 3.84 19.76
C VAL A 161 37.03 5.28 20.29
N ALA A 162 35.94 6.03 20.46
CA ALA A 162 35.76 7.22 21.32
C ALA A 162 35.86 8.63 20.69
N SER A 163 34.69 9.29 20.70
CA SER A 163 34.37 10.65 21.20
C SER A 163 35.27 11.87 20.88
N ARG A 164 34.61 13.00 20.59
CA ARG A 164 35.22 14.35 20.68
C ARG A 164 34.23 15.39 21.20
N ASP A 165 34.56 15.96 22.36
CA ASP A 165 33.90 17.13 22.93
C ASP A 165 34.13 18.42 22.10
N ASN A 166 33.18 19.34 22.19
CA ASN A 166 33.28 20.70 21.65
C ASN A 166 34.02 21.67 22.61
N PRO A 167 34.94 22.51 22.12
CA PRO A 167 35.38 23.73 22.80
C PRO A 167 34.69 25.01 22.23
N PRO A 168 34.43 26.05 23.03
CA PRO A 168 33.56 27.17 22.66
C PRO A 168 34.25 28.31 21.91
N VAL A 169 33.46 29.18 21.26
CA VAL A 169 33.90 30.48 20.72
C VAL A 169 32.95 31.59 21.17
N ASP A 170 33.51 32.74 21.54
CA ASP A 170 32.83 33.84 22.26
C ASP A 170 32.15 34.88 21.34
N SER A 171 31.22 35.64 21.92
CA SER A 171 30.35 36.62 21.24
C SER A 171 31.01 37.98 21.01
N ALA A 172 30.95 38.51 19.78
CA ALA A 172 31.37 39.89 19.48
C ALA A 172 30.40 40.59 18.50
N ALA A 173 29.62 41.54 19.00
CA ALA A 173 28.62 42.25 18.21
C ALA A 173 29.20 43.37 17.33
N ARG A 174 28.67 43.55 16.11
CA ARG A 174 28.78 44.82 15.37
C ARG A 174 27.59 45.11 14.46
N ALA A 175 26.82 46.13 14.84
CA ALA A 175 25.66 46.66 14.11
C ALA A 175 26.06 47.93 13.29
N PRO A 176 25.15 48.61 12.54
CA PRO A 176 25.43 48.89 11.12
C PRO A 176 25.44 50.37 10.70
N GLN A 177 25.87 50.63 9.46
CA GLN A 177 25.64 51.88 8.70
C GLN A 177 25.41 51.49 7.21
N THR A 178 24.38 51.91 6.46
CA THR A 178 23.75 53.24 6.18
C THR A 178 24.65 54.16 5.33
N HIS A 179 24.19 54.89 4.29
CA HIS A 179 22.82 55.22 3.85
C HIS A 179 22.77 55.77 2.38
N LEU A 180 21.55 56.16 1.92
CA LEU A 180 21.12 56.98 0.75
C LEU A 180 20.30 56.19 -0.31
N VAL A 181 18.97 56.32 -0.51
CA VAL A 181 18.01 57.48 -0.62
C VAL A 181 18.12 58.13 -2.02
N GLN A 182 17.07 58.32 -2.87
CA GLN A 182 15.70 58.87 -2.68
C GLN A 182 14.77 58.55 -3.90
N ALA A 183 13.52 59.03 -4.04
CA ALA A 183 12.24 58.59 -3.44
C ALA A 183 11.03 59.07 -4.31
N GLY A 184 9.80 58.62 -4.03
CA GLY A 184 8.51 59.07 -4.65
C GLY A 184 7.49 57.91 -4.80
N GLU A 185 6.36 57.89 -4.08
CA GLU A 185 5.03 58.47 -4.46
C GLU A 185 4.26 57.63 -5.51
N SER A 186 3.00 57.16 -5.33
CA SER A 186 2.01 57.38 -4.25
C SER A 186 0.91 56.30 -4.16
N THR A 187 0.37 56.10 -2.94
CA THR A 187 -0.99 55.59 -2.59
C THR A 187 -1.42 54.15 -2.95
N PRO A 188 -2.38 53.54 -2.20
CA PRO A 188 -2.69 52.11 -2.29
C PRO A 188 -3.97 51.77 -3.08
N THR A 189 -4.02 50.55 -3.63
CA THR A 189 -5.25 49.92 -4.15
C THR A 189 -5.47 48.57 -3.46
N THR A 190 -6.62 48.40 -2.82
CA THR A 190 -7.01 47.12 -2.21
C THR A 190 -7.49 46.15 -3.28
N THR A 191 -6.89 44.97 -3.37
CA THR A 191 -7.44 43.82 -4.12
C THR A 191 -7.73 42.68 -3.15
N THR A 192 -9.01 42.29 -3.08
CA THR A 192 -9.50 41.13 -2.34
C THR A 192 -8.68 39.88 -2.68
N PRO A 193 -8.36 39.00 -1.70
CA PRO A 193 -7.79 37.70 -2.00
C PRO A 193 -8.83 36.86 -2.76
N THR A 194 -8.67 36.77 -4.08
CA THR A 194 -9.35 35.74 -4.88
C THR A 194 -8.95 34.38 -4.32
N ALA A 195 -9.95 33.55 -3.99
CA ALA A 195 -9.69 32.17 -3.61
C ALA A 195 -9.11 31.43 -4.81
N THR A 196 -7.78 31.29 -4.84
CA THR A 196 -7.09 30.40 -5.78
C THR A 196 -7.46 28.97 -5.40
N THR A 197 -8.52 28.45 -6.01
CA THR A 197 -8.79 27.02 -6.02
C THR A 197 -7.63 26.35 -6.75
N THR A 198 -6.60 25.95 -6.01
CA THR A 198 -5.49 25.14 -6.53
C THR A 198 -6.10 23.87 -7.12
N ALA A 199 -6.18 23.84 -8.44
CA ALA A 199 -6.83 22.74 -9.14
C ALA A 199 -6.09 21.45 -8.79
N ILE A 200 -6.81 20.48 -8.20
CA ILE A 200 -6.27 19.15 -7.90
C ILE A 200 -5.64 18.62 -9.18
N THR A 201 -4.31 18.48 -9.19
CA THR A 201 -3.59 17.97 -10.35
C THR A 201 -4.06 16.54 -10.60
N ALA A 202 -4.92 16.37 -11.60
CA ALA A 202 -5.53 15.09 -11.90
C ALA A 202 -4.44 14.01 -12.06
N PRO A 203 -4.63 12.80 -11.50
CA PRO A 203 -3.58 11.80 -11.40
C PRO A 203 -2.94 11.57 -12.78
N ARG A 204 -1.62 11.75 -12.84
CA ARG A 204 -0.82 11.84 -14.08
C ARG A 204 -1.31 10.83 -15.11
N ALA A 205 -1.99 11.34 -16.13
CA ALA A 205 -2.80 10.50 -17.01
C ALA A 205 -1.99 9.33 -17.56
N GLN A 206 -2.48 8.11 -17.31
CA GLN A 206 -1.90 6.86 -17.81
C GLN A 206 -1.61 7.00 -19.32
N PRO A 207 -0.45 6.52 -19.82
CA PRO A 207 -0.13 6.59 -21.23
C PRO A 207 -1.28 5.96 -22.03
N ARG A 208 -1.87 6.74 -22.93
CA ARG A 208 -3.15 6.41 -23.59
C ARG A 208 -3.00 5.21 -24.52
N THR A 209 -3.19 4.01 -23.98
CA THR A 209 -3.22 2.76 -24.74
C THR A 209 -4.39 2.78 -25.72
N TRP A 210 -4.26 2.04 -26.83
CA TRP A 210 -5.33 1.91 -27.82
C TRP A 210 -6.63 1.40 -27.18
N THR A 211 -6.55 0.33 -26.39
CA THR A 211 -7.69 -0.24 -25.66
C THR A 211 -8.29 0.75 -24.66
N GLY A 212 -7.50 1.64 -24.05
CA GLY A 212 -8.00 2.72 -23.19
C GLY A 212 -8.73 3.82 -23.95
N LEU A 213 -8.26 4.18 -25.15
CA LEU A 213 -8.96 5.10 -26.05
C LEU A 213 -10.28 4.50 -26.57
N VAL A 214 -10.27 3.22 -26.94
CA VAL A 214 -11.47 2.47 -27.36
C VAL A 214 -12.48 2.37 -26.21
N ALA A 215 -12.04 2.06 -24.99
CA ALA A 215 -12.90 2.05 -23.80
C ALA A 215 -13.57 3.41 -23.58
N LEU A 216 -12.81 4.52 -23.62
CA LEU A 216 -13.34 5.88 -23.48
C LEU A 216 -14.35 6.22 -24.59
N ALA A 217 -14.09 5.81 -25.84
CA ALA A 217 -15.02 6.02 -26.96
C ALA A 217 -16.34 5.24 -26.78
N ILE A 218 -16.26 3.97 -26.38
CA ILE A 218 -17.44 3.11 -26.11
C ILE A 218 -18.28 3.68 -24.97
N ASP A 219 -17.66 4.09 -23.86
CA ASP A 219 -18.39 4.60 -22.71
C ASP A 219 -18.98 6.00 -22.98
N ASN A 220 -18.28 6.88 -23.70
CA ASN A 220 -18.85 8.16 -24.13
C ASN A 220 -20.06 7.97 -25.06
N TRP A 221 -19.95 7.09 -26.06
CA TRP A 221 -21.06 6.77 -26.96
C TRP A 221 -22.24 6.10 -26.24
N THR A 222 -21.97 5.20 -25.29
CA THR A 222 -22.99 4.53 -24.47
C THR A 222 -23.74 5.57 -23.62
N ASN A 223 -23.01 6.44 -22.91
CA ASN A 223 -23.58 7.49 -22.07
C ASN A 223 -24.37 8.54 -22.88
N ALA A 224 -23.88 8.92 -24.06
CA ALA A 224 -24.62 9.82 -24.95
C ALA A 224 -25.92 9.18 -25.45
N SER A 225 -25.87 7.89 -25.82
CA SER A 225 -27.03 7.14 -26.31
C SER A 225 -28.08 6.92 -25.20
N LEU A 226 -27.66 6.66 -23.95
CA LEU A 226 -28.58 6.56 -22.80
C LEU A 226 -29.29 7.89 -22.52
N ARG A 227 -28.57 9.02 -22.45
CA ARG A 227 -29.19 10.36 -22.28
C ARG A 227 -30.16 10.69 -23.41
N TRP A 228 -29.84 10.29 -24.64
CA TRP A 228 -30.75 10.44 -25.77
C TRP A 228 -32.03 9.60 -25.57
N ILE A 229 -31.91 8.31 -25.23
CA ILE A 229 -33.07 7.44 -24.94
C ILE A 229 -33.92 7.98 -23.78
N GLU A 230 -33.28 8.49 -22.73
CA GLU A 230 -33.96 9.13 -21.59
C GLU A 230 -34.81 10.33 -22.04
N SER A 231 -34.26 11.18 -22.92
CA SER A 231 -34.92 12.36 -23.48
C SER A 231 -36.11 12.07 -24.41
N LEU A 232 -36.30 10.81 -24.85
CA LEU A 232 -37.39 10.46 -25.76
C LEU A 232 -38.77 10.52 -25.05
N PRO A 233 -39.80 11.12 -25.69
CA PRO A 233 -41.16 11.21 -25.16
C PRO A 233 -41.92 9.87 -25.33
N VAL A 234 -41.40 8.81 -24.73
CA VAL A 234 -41.94 7.45 -24.75
C VAL A 234 -42.23 6.94 -23.33
N ASP A 235 -43.06 5.90 -23.24
CA ASP A 235 -43.36 5.24 -21.97
C ASP A 235 -42.14 4.44 -21.44
N ASN A 236 -42.18 4.10 -20.16
CA ASN A 236 -41.06 3.44 -19.48
C ASN A 236 -40.77 2.02 -20.01
N THR A 237 -41.74 1.31 -20.56
CA THR A 237 -41.55 -0.02 -21.17
C THR A 237 -40.81 0.10 -22.50
N THR A 238 -41.21 1.08 -23.32
CA THR A 238 -40.50 1.41 -24.56
C THR A 238 -39.08 1.89 -24.27
N ARG A 239 -38.89 2.76 -23.26
CA ARG A 239 -37.56 3.23 -22.87
C ARG A 239 -36.64 2.09 -22.43
N ALA A 240 -37.08 1.24 -21.51
CA ALA A 240 -36.32 0.06 -21.06
C ALA A 240 -36.03 -0.93 -22.21
N THR A 241 -36.91 -1.01 -23.22
CA THR A 241 -36.67 -1.82 -24.42
C THR A 241 -35.56 -1.23 -25.30
N LEU A 242 -35.49 0.10 -25.43
CA LEU A 242 -34.41 0.79 -26.16
C LEU A 242 -33.08 0.70 -25.42
N GLU A 243 -33.07 0.87 -24.10
CA GLU A 243 -31.89 0.66 -23.24
C GLU A 243 -31.39 -0.78 -23.38
N GLY A 244 -32.25 -1.79 -23.24
CA GLY A 244 -31.90 -3.19 -23.43
C GLY A 244 -31.35 -3.50 -24.83
N ALA A 245 -31.87 -2.86 -25.87
CA ALA A 245 -31.34 -2.96 -27.23
C ALA A 245 -29.95 -2.32 -27.38
N LEU A 246 -29.70 -1.17 -26.73
CA LEU A 246 -28.39 -0.52 -26.69
C LEU A 246 -27.34 -1.39 -25.97
N TRP A 247 -27.68 -1.93 -24.79
CA TRP A 247 -26.80 -2.84 -24.05
C TRP A 247 -26.53 -4.13 -24.84
N THR A 248 -27.55 -4.68 -25.51
CA THR A 248 -27.37 -5.83 -26.43
C THR A 248 -26.42 -5.49 -27.57
N LEU A 249 -26.53 -4.30 -28.17
CA LEU A 249 -25.63 -3.85 -29.24
C LEU A 249 -24.18 -3.71 -28.74
N ARG A 250 -23.97 -3.09 -27.57
CA ARG A 250 -22.67 -2.93 -26.91
C ARG A 250 -22.01 -4.29 -26.63
N ARG A 251 -22.73 -5.20 -25.97
CA ARG A 251 -22.25 -6.57 -25.65
C ARG A 251 -22.03 -7.45 -26.90
N THR A 252 -22.74 -7.20 -27.99
CA THR A 252 -22.57 -8.00 -29.22
C THR A 252 -21.39 -7.54 -30.08
N PHE A 253 -21.13 -6.23 -30.16
CA PHE A 253 -20.20 -5.65 -31.15
C PHE A 253 -19.11 -4.73 -30.59
N LEU A 254 -19.17 -4.36 -29.31
CA LEU A 254 -18.24 -3.45 -28.64
C LEU A 254 -17.77 -4.04 -27.29
N ASN A 255 -17.78 -5.37 -27.19
CA ASN A 255 -17.43 -6.10 -25.97
C ASN A 255 -15.95 -5.92 -25.67
N ARG A 256 -15.60 -5.54 -24.45
CA ARG A 256 -14.22 -5.44 -23.96
C ARG A 256 -13.84 -6.73 -23.24
N ALA A 257 -12.55 -6.89 -22.97
CA ALA A 257 -12.09 -7.96 -22.09
C ALA A 257 -12.30 -7.55 -20.62
N PRO A 258 -12.47 -8.51 -19.69
CA PRO A 258 -12.42 -8.21 -18.26
C PRO A 258 -11.10 -7.57 -17.86
N SER A 259 -11.11 -6.65 -16.90
CA SER A 259 -9.90 -6.24 -16.19
C SER A 259 -9.60 -7.22 -15.07
N VAL A 260 -8.32 -7.50 -14.80
CA VAL A 260 -7.88 -8.39 -13.72
C VAL A 260 -6.88 -7.61 -12.87
N ALA A 261 -6.98 -7.71 -11.55
CA ALA A 261 -5.92 -7.21 -10.69
C ALA A 261 -4.67 -8.11 -10.80
N PRO A 262 -3.44 -7.58 -10.63
CA PRO A 262 -2.27 -8.42 -10.37
C PRO A 262 -2.57 -9.31 -9.15
N VAL A 263 -2.49 -10.62 -9.31
CA VAL A 263 -2.80 -11.57 -8.24
C VAL A 263 -1.50 -11.89 -7.51
N GLN A 264 -1.45 -11.59 -6.23
CA GLN A 264 -0.27 -11.72 -5.39
C GLN A 264 -0.73 -12.36 -4.09
N ILE A 265 -0.10 -13.46 -3.67
CA ILE A 265 -0.60 -14.33 -2.61
C ILE A 265 0.50 -14.64 -1.59
N SER A 266 0.23 -14.27 -0.35
CA SER A 266 0.95 -14.65 0.87
C SER A 266 -0.06 -15.10 1.93
N GLY A 267 0.41 -15.52 3.10
CA GLY A 267 -0.43 -16.00 4.21
C GLY A 267 -0.08 -17.38 4.74
N HIS A 268 0.91 -18.07 4.14
CA HIS A 268 1.40 -19.37 4.62
C HIS A 268 2.92 -19.50 4.42
N VAL A 269 3.66 -19.77 5.49
CA VAL A 269 5.10 -20.12 5.43
C VAL A 269 5.31 -21.56 4.95
N THR A 270 4.32 -22.45 5.13
CA THR A 270 4.34 -23.86 4.71
C THR A 270 2.96 -24.36 4.27
N GLY A 271 2.89 -25.47 3.54
CA GLY A 271 1.64 -26.17 3.18
C GLY A 271 0.87 -25.62 1.97
N PRO A 272 -0.33 -26.14 1.67
CA PRO A 272 -1.16 -25.66 0.56
C PRO A 272 -1.65 -24.23 0.76
N ILE A 273 -1.79 -23.49 -0.35
CA ILE A 273 -2.20 -22.08 -0.36
C ILE A 273 -3.51 -21.96 -1.15
N ASP A 274 -4.62 -21.70 -0.46
CA ASP A 274 -5.90 -21.36 -1.08
C ASP A 274 -6.00 -19.86 -1.37
N GLY A 275 -6.81 -19.50 -2.37
CA GLY A 275 -7.15 -18.10 -2.62
C GLY A 275 -8.15 -17.91 -3.76
N THR A 276 -8.32 -16.66 -4.21
CA THR A 276 -9.29 -16.31 -5.25
C THR A 276 -8.79 -15.20 -6.17
N LEU A 277 -8.99 -15.39 -7.47
CA LEU A 277 -8.67 -14.44 -8.53
C LEU A 277 -9.79 -13.40 -8.68
N ALA A 278 -9.46 -12.11 -8.67
CA ALA A 278 -10.43 -11.02 -8.82
C ALA A 278 -10.36 -10.34 -10.20
N ALA A 279 -11.50 -10.27 -10.88
CA ALA A 279 -11.65 -9.61 -12.19
C ALA A 279 -13.00 -8.90 -12.31
N VAL A 280 -13.10 -7.89 -13.18
CA VAL A 280 -14.31 -7.09 -13.42
C VAL A 280 -14.57 -6.98 -14.92
N ASP A 281 -15.80 -7.28 -15.34
CA ASP A 281 -16.21 -7.15 -16.74
C ASP A 281 -16.95 -5.80 -16.97
N PRO A 282 -16.54 -4.97 -17.96
CA PRO A 282 -17.15 -3.66 -18.19
C PRO A 282 -18.56 -3.67 -18.82
N GLU A 283 -19.02 -4.83 -19.28
CA GLU A 283 -20.35 -5.08 -19.83
C GLU A 283 -21.26 -5.86 -18.85
N GLY A 284 -20.72 -6.26 -17.68
CA GLY A 284 -21.42 -6.98 -16.63
C GLY A 284 -21.61 -8.47 -16.92
N ASP A 285 -20.79 -9.06 -17.79
CA ASP A 285 -20.86 -10.47 -18.15
C ASP A 285 -20.13 -11.38 -17.16
N ARG A 286 -20.57 -12.65 -17.11
CA ARG A 286 -19.99 -13.63 -16.18
C ARG A 286 -18.60 -14.04 -16.65
N ILE A 287 -17.60 -13.66 -15.88
CA ILE A 287 -16.20 -14.04 -16.08
C ILE A 287 -16.02 -15.55 -15.79
N PHE A 288 -15.05 -16.17 -16.45
CA PHE A 288 -14.44 -17.42 -16.02
C PHE A 288 -12.93 -17.37 -16.18
N PHE A 289 -12.20 -18.10 -15.34
CA PHE A 289 -10.73 -18.14 -15.37
C PHE A 289 -10.22 -19.45 -16.00
N VAL A 290 -9.13 -19.33 -16.76
CA VAL A 290 -8.43 -20.46 -17.40
C VAL A 290 -6.93 -20.33 -17.12
N MET A 291 -6.28 -21.39 -16.66
CA MET A 291 -4.82 -21.41 -16.47
C MET A 291 -4.11 -21.44 -17.84
N THR A 292 -3.34 -20.40 -18.16
CA THR A 292 -2.57 -20.27 -19.40
C THR A 292 -1.11 -20.71 -19.24
N ARG A 293 -0.59 -20.72 -18.01
CA ARG A 293 0.72 -21.29 -17.67
C ARG A 293 0.63 -21.92 -16.28
N ALA A 294 1.07 -23.17 -16.16
CA ALA A 294 1.18 -23.85 -14.87
C ALA A 294 2.29 -23.23 -13.98
N PRO A 295 2.23 -23.43 -12.65
CA PRO A 295 3.40 -23.29 -11.77
C PRO A 295 4.59 -24.14 -12.25
N ARG A 296 5.77 -23.91 -11.68
CA ARG A 296 6.96 -24.73 -11.93
C ARG A 296 7.27 -25.73 -10.82
N GLU A 297 7.16 -25.29 -9.57
CA GLU A 297 7.70 -26.00 -8.40
C GLU A 297 6.57 -26.58 -7.52
N GLY A 298 5.31 -26.32 -7.87
CA GLY A 298 4.11 -26.94 -7.30
C GLY A 298 3.03 -27.24 -8.35
N THR A 299 1.77 -27.34 -7.93
CA THR A 299 0.59 -27.57 -8.80
C THR A 299 -0.56 -26.63 -8.42
N VAL A 300 -1.43 -26.29 -9.38
CA VAL A 300 -2.63 -25.45 -9.13
C VAL A 300 -3.88 -26.17 -9.57
N LYS A 301 -4.84 -26.29 -8.66
CA LYS A 301 -6.23 -26.65 -8.93
C LYS A 301 -7.06 -25.36 -9.01
N LEU A 302 -7.22 -24.83 -10.22
CA LEU A 302 -8.04 -23.64 -10.49
C LEU A 302 -9.49 -24.01 -10.83
N ASN A 303 -10.44 -23.43 -10.11
CA ASN A 303 -11.87 -23.47 -10.43
C ASN A 303 -12.24 -22.32 -11.38
N GLY A 304 -13.31 -22.51 -12.16
CA GLY A 304 -13.70 -21.56 -13.21
C GLY A 304 -14.21 -20.21 -12.69
N ASP A 305 -14.62 -20.12 -11.42
CA ASP A 305 -15.03 -18.89 -10.73
C ASP A 305 -13.85 -18.04 -10.23
N GLY A 306 -12.63 -18.59 -10.25
CA GLY A 306 -11.41 -17.93 -9.79
C GLY A 306 -10.93 -18.42 -8.43
N ALA A 307 -11.68 -19.25 -7.70
CA ALA A 307 -11.14 -19.91 -6.51
C ALA A 307 -10.08 -20.95 -6.92
N TYR A 308 -8.97 -21.06 -6.20
CA TYR A 308 -7.94 -22.07 -6.49
C TYR A 308 -7.23 -22.53 -5.23
N THR A 309 -6.63 -23.72 -5.31
CA THR A 309 -5.64 -24.25 -4.35
C THR A 309 -4.31 -24.41 -5.08
N TYR A 310 -3.24 -23.83 -4.56
CA TYR A 310 -1.86 -24.16 -4.90
C TYR A 310 -1.36 -25.24 -3.92
N THR A 311 -0.87 -26.36 -4.44
CA THR A 311 -0.18 -27.38 -3.64
C THR A 311 1.30 -27.32 -4.00
N PRO A 312 2.19 -26.95 -3.05
CA PRO A 312 3.63 -26.94 -3.29
C PRO A 312 4.18 -28.35 -3.55
N GLY A 313 5.35 -28.43 -4.20
CA GLY A 313 6.17 -29.64 -4.14
C GLY A 313 6.75 -29.85 -2.75
N GLU A 314 7.08 -31.09 -2.39
CA GLU A 314 7.53 -31.48 -1.04
C GLU A 314 8.79 -30.73 -0.55
N THR A 315 9.58 -30.19 -1.48
CA THR A 315 10.81 -29.41 -1.20
C THR A 315 10.73 -27.98 -1.75
N PHE A 316 9.53 -27.44 -1.99
CA PHE A 316 9.39 -26.06 -2.48
C PHE A 316 9.57 -25.04 -1.36
N ASP A 317 10.44 -24.08 -1.62
CA ASP A 317 10.90 -23.03 -0.70
C ASP A 317 11.36 -21.86 -1.59
N GLY A 318 10.61 -20.74 -1.59
CA GLY A 318 10.85 -19.60 -2.46
C GLY A 318 9.60 -19.06 -3.17
N VAL A 319 9.82 -18.59 -4.41
CA VAL A 319 8.81 -17.93 -5.24
C VAL A 319 8.46 -18.80 -6.45
N ASP A 320 7.18 -19.09 -6.64
CA ASP A 320 6.65 -19.75 -7.85
C ASP A 320 5.50 -18.92 -8.43
N THR A 321 5.27 -19.03 -9.74
CA THR A 321 4.29 -18.20 -10.44
C THR A 321 3.55 -18.98 -11.51
N PHE A 322 2.22 -18.90 -11.47
CA PHE A 322 1.35 -19.40 -12.53
C PHE A 322 0.72 -18.23 -13.31
N SER A 323 0.12 -18.52 -14.45
CA SER A 323 -0.57 -17.49 -15.25
C SER A 323 -1.95 -17.96 -15.64
N VAL A 324 -2.88 -17.01 -15.63
CA VAL A 324 -4.31 -17.21 -15.85
C VAL A 324 -4.83 -16.18 -16.83
N MET A 325 -5.92 -16.50 -17.52
CA MET A 325 -6.67 -15.57 -18.33
C MET A 325 -8.11 -15.50 -17.84
N ALA A 326 -8.59 -14.29 -17.53
CA ALA A 326 -9.99 -14.01 -17.25
C ALA A 326 -10.72 -13.73 -18.57
N VAL A 327 -11.79 -14.48 -18.84
CA VAL A 327 -12.53 -14.44 -20.10
C VAL A 327 -14.01 -14.18 -19.81
N ASP A 328 -14.63 -13.25 -20.54
CA ASP A 328 -16.06 -12.96 -20.46
C ASP A 328 -16.91 -13.99 -21.24
N VAL A 329 -18.23 -14.03 -20.98
CA VAL A 329 -19.17 -14.82 -21.79
C VAL A 329 -19.76 -13.97 -22.92
N GLY A 330 -19.30 -14.18 -24.15
CA GLY A 330 -19.80 -13.42 -25.29
C GLY A 330 -19.33 -13.94 -26.64
N LEU A 331 -19.41 -13.08 -27.65
CA LEU A 331 -18.78 -13.28 -28.96
C LEU A 331 -17.37 -12.64 -29.03
N HIS A 332 -16.93 -11.98 -27.94
CA HIS A 332 -15.64 -11.28 -27.80
C HIS A 332 -15.36 -10.19 -28.84
N MET A 333 -16.31 -9.86 -29.72
CA MET A 333 -16.15 -8.90 -30.80
C MET A 333 -16.12 -7.46 -30.28
N ASN A 334 -15.09 -6.72 -30.72
CA ASN A 334 -15.05 -5.27 -30.60
C ASN A 334 -14.76 -4.65 -31.97
N LEU A 335 -15.71 -3.92 -32.56
CA LEU A 335 -15.53 -3.28 -33.87
C LEU A 335 -14.53 -2.11 -33.85
N LEU A 336 -14.16 -1.62 -32.66
CA LEU A 336 -13.14 -0.57 -32.47
C LEU A 336 -11.79 -1.14 -32.01
N ASP A 337 -11.76 -2.37 -31.49
CA ASP A 337 -10.53 -3.13 -31.19
C ASP A 337 -10.63 -4.57 -31.76
N PRO A 338 -10.66 -4.73 -33.10
CA PRO A 338 -10.99 -6.02 -33.76
C PRO A 338 -9.92 -7.10 -33.61
N PHE A 339 -8.80 -6.77 -32.95
CA PHE A 339 -7.71 -7.69 -32.63
C PHE A 339 -7.49 -7.83 -31.12
N ARG A 340 -8.49 -7.45 -30.27
CA ARG A 340 -8.39 -7.64 -28.82
C ARG A 340 -8.12 -9.10 -28.46
N SER A 341 -7.33 -9.31 -27.41
CA SER A 341 -7.24 -10.63 -26.76
C SER A 341 -8.63 -11.06 -26.29
N ILE A 342 -8.93 -12.36 -26.37
CA ILE A 342 -10.23 -12.94 -25.97
C ILE A 342 -10.55 -12.67 -24.49
N GLY A 343 -9.52 -12.62 -23.66
CA GLY A 343 -9.57 -12.24 -22.26
C GLY A 343 -8.26 -11.58 -21.82
N THR A 344 -8.16 -11.21 -20.56
CA THR A 344 -6.97 -10.54 -19.99
C THR A 344 -6.14 -11.52 -19.20
N ASN A 345 -4.83 -11.57 -19.49
CA ASN A 345 -3.89 -12.39 -18.74
C ASN A 345 -3.48 -11.71 -17.41
N ALA A 346 -3.35 -12.50 -16.36
CA ALA A 346 -2.73 -12.12 -15.10
C ALA A 346 -1.69 -13.17 -14.67
N ARG A 347 -0.67 -12.71 -13.95
CA ARG A 347 0.30 -13.55 -13.25
C ARG A 347 -0.13 -13.64 -11.79
N ALA A 348 -0.16 -14.86 -11.27
CA ALA A 348 -0.29 -15.14 -9.85
C ALA A 348 1.11 -15.44 -9.30
N VAL A 349 1.49 -14.78 -8.20
CA VAL A 349 2.76 -15.02 -7.49
C VAL A 349 2.46 -15.66 -6.15
N ILE A 350 3.14 -16.78 -5.89
CA ILE A 350 3.15 -17.51 -4.62
C ILE A 350 4.46 -17.19 -3.90
N ASN A 351 4.37 -16.77 -2.64
CA ASN A 351 5.50 -16.67 -1.72
C ASN A 351 5.31 -17.69 -0.59
N GLN A 352 6.26 -18.61 -0.42
CA GLN A 352 6.28 -19.62 0.64
C GLN A 352 7.72 -19.87 1.04
N GLY A 353 8.11 -19.55 2.28
CA GLY A 353 9.53 -19.53 2.69
C GLY A 353 10.41 -18.52 1.92
N ALA A 354 9.83 -17.72 1.03
CA ALA A 354 10.53 -16.80 0.14
C ALA A 354 11.24 -15.65 0.85
N ILE A 355 10.80 -15.30 2.05
CA ILE A 355 11.49 -14.36 2.92
C ILE A 355 11.86 -15.15 4.17
N LYS A 356 13.10 -15.03 4.64
CA LYS A 356 13.59 -15.65 5.87
C LYS A 356 14.36 -14.64 6.68
N PHE A 357 14.41 -14.85 7.99
CA PHE A 357 15.30 -14.11 8.87
C PHE A 357 16.50 -14.98 9.26
N ALA A 358 17.63 -14.32 9.50
CA ALA A 358 18.85 -14.90 10.04
C ALA A 358 19.33 -14.02 11.19
N PHE A 359 18.86 -14.35 12.41
CA PHE A 359 19.19 -13.63 13.63
C PHE A 359 20.56 -14.05 14.17
N ASN A 360 21.50 -13.12 14.18
CA ASN A 360 22.84 -13.26 14.73
C ASN A 360 22.87 -12.61 16.12
N PHE A 361 22.84 -13.43 17.17
CA PHE A 361 22.79 -12.93 18.55
C PHE A 361 24.20 -12.53 19.01
N THR A 362 24.52 -11.24 18.90
CA THR A 362 25.89 -10.69 19.02
C THR A 362 26.27 -10.30 20.45
N VAL A 363 25.33 -9.76 21.22
CA VAL A 363 25.53 -9.25 22.59
C VAL A 363 24.37 -9.73 23.46
N GLY A 364 24.64 -10.15 24.70
CA GLY A 364 23.62 -10.70 25.59
C GLY A 364 22.96 -11.97 25.05
N ALA A 365 23.69 -12.79 24.30
CA ALA A 365 23.17 -14.03 23.72
C ALA A 365 22.66 -15.03 24.79
N GLU A 366 23.11 -14.88 26.03
CA GLU A 366 22.70 -15.62 27.22
C GLU A 366 21.29 -15.26 27.75
N VAL A 367 20.82 -14.01 27.57
CA VAL A 367 19.43 -13.65 27.93
C VAL A 367 18.43 -14.02 26.83
N TRP A 368 18.92 -14.30 25.63
CA TRP A 368 18.15 -14.89 24.53
C TRP A 368 18.03 -16.41 24.69
N THR A 369 17.08 -16.86 25.52
CA THR A 369 16.72 -18.28 25.69
C THR A 369 16.11 -18.88 24.41
N GLU A 370 15.96 -20.20 24.32
CA GLU A 370 15.38 -20.87 23.15
C GLU A 370 13.94 -20.42 22.88
N GLU A 371 13.15 -20.22 23.93
CA GLU A 371 11.77 -19.75 23.87
C GLU A 371 11.69 -18.29 23.37
N ARG A 372 12.59 -17.41 23.85
CA ARG A 372 12.71 -16.01 23.41
C ARG A 372 13.13 -15.93 21.93
N ARG A 373 14.07 -16.76 21.50
CA ARG A 373 14.49 -16.87 20.08
C ARG A 373 13.36 -17.39 19.20
N ALA A 374 12.61 -18.40 19.67
CA ALA A 374 11.45 -18.94 18.97
C ALA A 374 10.30 -17.92 18.88
N ALA A 375 10.08 -17.10 19.92
CA ALA A 375 9.11 -16.01 19.90
C ALA A 375 9.49 -14.94 18.87
N LEU A 376 10.76 -14.54 18.79
CA LEU A 376 11.25 -13.62 17.77
C LEU A 376 11.05 -14.18 16.34
N GLN A 377 11.32 -15.47 16.14
CA GLN A 377 11.07 -16.12 14.84
C GLN A 377 9.58 -16.17 14.48
N ARG A 378 8.68 -16.50 15.44
CA ARG A 378 7.22 -16.44 15.22
C ARG A 378 6.76 -15.04 14.82
N SER A 379 7.22 -14.02 15.53
CA SER A 379 6.89 -12.60 15.29
C SER A 379 7.31 -12.16 13.88
N ALA A 380 8.51 -12.57 13.48
CA ALA A 380 9.02 -12.35 12.13
C ALA A 380 8.15 -13.08 11.08
N ASP A 381 7.88 -14.37 11.27
CA ASP A 381 7.08 -15.19 10.35
C ASP A 381 5.65 -14.65 10.19
N GLU A 382 5.02 -14.15 11.26
CA GLU A 382 3.71 -13.49 11.22
C GLU A 382 3.71 -12.20 10.39
N LEU A 383 4.74 -11.35 10.55
CA LEU A 383 4.91 -10.14 9.76
C LEU A 383 5.14 -10.45 8.27
N LEU A 384 5.83 -11.56 7.96
CA LEU A 384 6.05 -12.02 6.58
C LEU A 384 4.77 -12.47 5.88
N LEU A 385 3.70 -12.84 6.61
CA LEU A 385 2.41 -13.20 6.00
C LEU A 385 1.79 -12.05 5.18
N TYR A 386 2.16 -10.80 5.47
CA TYR A 386 1.68 -9.62 4.77
C TYR A 386 2.48 -9.30 3.49
N LEU A 387 3.70 -9.83 3.34
CA LEU A 387 4.66 -9.42 2.31
C LEU A 387 4.81 -10.42 1.17
N ILE A 388 5.18 -9.89 0.01
CA ILE A 388 5.29 -10.61 -1.26
C ILE A 388 6.52 -10.07 -2.00
N VAL A 389 7.45 -10.96 -2.31
CA VAL A 389 8.67 -10.65 -3.09
C VAL A 389 8.64 -11.35 -4.45
N GLU A 390 9.43 -10.85 -5.41
CA GLU A 390 9.62 -11.49 -6.72
C GLU A 390 10.79 -12.50 -6.74
N THR A 391 11.70 -12.40 -5.77
CA THR A 391 12.93 -13.19 -5.65
C THR A 391 13.09 -13.60 -4.18
N PRO A 392 13.46 -14.85 -3.86
CA PRO A 392 13.70 -15.24 -2.48
C PRO A 392 14.84 -14.44 -1.82
N VAL A 393 14.69 -14.08 -0.55
CA VAL A 393 15.67 -13.30 0.23
C VAL A 393 15.82 -13.82 1.66
N VAL A 394 17.03 -13.68 2.19
CA VAL A 394 17.32 -13.84 3.63
C VAL A 394 17.68 -12.47 4.18
N LEU A 395 17.01 -12.06 5.25
CA LEU A 395 17.26 -10.83 5.99
C LEU A 395 18.17 -11.14 7.19
N THR A 396 19.37 -10.59 7.21
CA THR A 396 20.32 -10.73 8.31
C THR A 396 20.11 -9.65 9.36
N TYR A 397 20.09 -10.02 10.64
CA TYR A 397 19.96 -9.08 11.75
C TYR A 397 21.00 -9.37 12.82
N ASP A 398 21.75 -8.37 13.25
CA ASP A 398 22.51 -8.43 14.49
C ASP A 398 21.56 -8.12 15.66
N VAL A 399 21.52 -8.99 16.67
CA VAL A 399 20.55 -8.96 17.76
C VAL A 399 21.27 -8.85 19.11
N THR A 400 20.96 -7.78 19.84
CA THR A 400 21.43 -7.50 21.20
C THR A 400 20.33 -7.84 22.21
N GLY A 401 20.71 -8.46 23.32
CA GLY A 401 19.91 -8.52 24.55
C GLY A 401 20.60 -7.75 25.69
N ARG A 402 19.82 -7.06 26.51
CA ARG A 402 20.27 -6.38 27.74
C ARG A 402 19.20 -6.44 28.83
N GLU A 403 19.56 -6.11 30.06
CA GLU A 403 18.65 -6.04 31.21
C GLU A 403 18.93 -4.72 31.95
N GLU A 404 18.21 -3.66 31.59
CA GLU A 404 18.44 -2.29 32.07
C GLU A 404 17.15 -1.59 32.49
N ASP A 405 17.17 -0.88 33.62
CA ASP A 405 16.06 -0.09 34.14
C ASP A 405 15.81 1.17 33.29
N THR A 406 15.19 0.97 32.12
CA THR A 406 14.91 2.01 31.10
C THR A 406 13.55 1.77 30.44
N ALA A 407 12.85 2.84 30.10
CA ALA A 407 11.53 2.77 29.44
C ALA A 407 11.57 2.29 27.97
N VAL A 408 12.75 1.97 27.43
CA VAL A 408 12.93 1.43 26.08
C VAL A 408 12.91 -0.09 26.16
N LEU A 409 11.76 -0.68 25.83
CA LEU A 409 11.51 -2.13 25.83
C LEU A 409 12.33 -2.85 24.75
N ALA A 410 12.39 -2.27 23.56
CA ALA A 410 13.16 -2.76 22.42
C ALA A 410 13.48 -1.59 21.47
N SER A 411 14.27 -1.86 20.44
CA SER A 411 14.31 -1.08 19.21
C SER A 411 14.75 -1.97 18.03
N ALA A 412 14.24 -1.74 16.81
CA ALA A 412 14.86 -2.27 15.61
C ALA A 412 14.95 -1.27 14.45
N GLY A 413 15.94 -1.49 13.58
CA GLY A 413 16.27 -0.55 12.51
C GLY A 413 17.02 -1.19 11.36
N SER A 414 17.21 -0.42 10.29
CA SER A 414 18.03 -0.78 9.13
C SER A 414 18.56 0.51 8.49
N PRO A 415 19.87 0.58 8.16
CA PRO A 415 20.47 1.81 7.62
C PRO A 415 19.90 2.15 6.24
N LEU A 416 19.95 3.43 5.85
CA LEU A 416 19.59 3.85 4.50
C LEU A 416 20.60 3.34 3.45
N ILE A 417 20.14 3.04 2.25
CA ILE A 417 21.01 2.67 1.11
C ILE A 417 21.87 3.84 0.58
N SER A 418 21.68 5.06 1.09
CA SER A 418 22.54 6.20 0.81
C SER A 418 22.42 7.30 1.86
N GLU A 419 23.55 7.94 2.15
CA GLU A 419 23.66 9.15 3.00
C GLU A 419 23.62 10.44 2.15
N GLN A 420 23.37 10.36 0.84
CA GLN A 420 23.27 11.54 -0.02
C GLN A 420 21.94 12.28 0.19
N PRO A 421 21.85 13.61 -0.02
CA PRO A 421 20.59 14.33 0.11
C PRO A 421 19.48 13.74 -0.77
N GLY A 422 18.40 13.26 -0.15
CA GLY A 422 17.30 12.56 -0.82
C GLY A 422 16.48 11.66 0.10
N PHE A 423 15.40 11.10 -0.45
CA PHE A 423 14.59 10.07 0.19
C PHE A 423 15.04 8.67 -0.28
N TRP A 424 15.43 7.82 0.67
CA TRP A 424 16.05 6.52 0.41
C TRP A 424 15.34 5.38 1.15
N ARG A 425 15.53 4.17 0.63
CA ARG A 425 15.08 2.94 1.29
C ARG A 425 16.04 2.59 2.43
N THR A 426 15.54 1.94 3.47
CA THR A 426 16.40 1.12 4.34
C THR A 426 16.99 -0.04 3.53
N VAL A 427 18.08 -0.67 3.99
CA VAL A 427 18.66 -1.85 3.34
C VAL A 427 17.65 -2.99 3.29
N VAL A 428 16.95 -3.27 4.39
CA VAL A 428 15.88 -4.29 4.46
C VAL A 428 14.78 -3.98 3.44
N GLN A 429 14.31 -2.73 3.38
CA GLN A 429 13.31 -2.29 2.40
C GLN A 429 13.82 -2.40 0.96
N HIS A 430 15.09 -2.11 0.69
CA HIS A 430 15.68 -2.33 -0.63
C HIS A 430 15.67 -3.82 -0.99
N LYS A 431 16.20 -4.68 -0.12
CA LYS A 431 16.39 -6.12 -0.35
C LYS A 431 15.08 -6.84 -0.59
N LEU A 432 14.06 -6.56 0.22
CA LEU A 432 12.69 -7.04 0.01
C LEU A 432 12.11 -6.60 -1.35
N LEU A 433 12.35 -5.35 -1.77
CA LEU A 433 11.76 -4.80 -3.00
C LEU A 433 12.53 -5.12 -4.29
N THR A 434 13.76 -5.62 -4.22
CA THR A 434 14.61 -5.87 -5.41
C THR A 434 15.23 -7.27 -5.48
N GLY A 435 15.17 -8.05 -4.39
CA GLY A 435 15.95 -9.29 -4.26
C GLY A 435 17.46 -9.07 -4.21
N THR A 436 17.93 -7.82 -4.11
CA THR A 436 19.35 -7.46 -4.20
C THR A 436 19.86 -6.96 -2.86
N ASP A 437 20.99 -7.51 -2.44
CA ASP A 437 21.71 -7.07 -1.25
C ASP A 437 22.43 -5.72 -1.52
N ALA A 438 22.33 -4.78 -0.59
CA ALA A 438 22.84 -3.42 -0.74
C ALA A 438 24.05 -3.09 0.16
N ASN A 439 24.33 -3.89 1.19
CA ASN A 439 25.43 -3.70 2.15
C ASN A 439 26.41 -4.91 2.21
N GLY A 440 26.09 -6.01 1.53
CA GLY A 440 27.00 -7.07 1.10
C GLY A 440 27.22 -8.19 2.12
N ALA A 441 27.86 -7.86 3.24
CA ALA A 441 28.20 -8.84 4.28
C ALA A 441 27.92 -8.32 5.71
N ALA A 442 27.44 -7.09 5.85
CA ALA A 442 26.90 -6.58 7.10
C ALA A 442 25.46 -7.10 7.32
N ALA A 443 24.95 -7.03 8.55
CA ALA A 443 23.54 -7.29 8.81
C ALA A 443 22.65 -6.26 8.08
N ASP A 444 21.55 -6.71 7.46
CA ASP A 444 20.57 -5.82 6.82
C ASP A 444 19.94 -4.85 7.82
N GLY A 445 19.77 -5.28 9.06
CA GLY A 445 19.26 -4.48 10.16
C GLY A 445 19.82 -4.89 11.51
N SER A 446 19.32 -4.25 12.57
CA SER A 446 19.70 -4.50 13.96
C SER A 446 18.46 -4.56 14.84
N ILE A 447 18.51 -5.37 15.90
CA ILE A 447 17.53 -5.41 17.00
C ILE A 447 18.28 -5.24 18.31
N ASP A 448 17.77 -4.39 19.19
CA ASP A 448 18.17 -4.28 20.58
C ASP A 448 16.94 -4.58 21.46
N TRP A 449 17.09 -5.41 22.49
CA TRP A 449 15.97 -5.87 23.32
C TRP A 449 16.29 -5.81 24.80
N ASN A 450 15.36 -5.24 25.59
CA ASN A 450 15.49 -5.10 27.02
C ASN A 450 14.62 -6.14 27.76
N PHE A 451 15.28 -7.05 28.48
CA PHE A 451 14.65 -8.12 29.27
C PHE A 451 14.50 -7.78 30.76
N TRP A 452 14.63 -6.49 31.13
CA TRP A 452 14.34 -6.00 32.48
C TRP A 452 12.88 -6.22 32.90
N GLU A 453 11.96 -6.02 31.97
CA GLU A 453 10.52 -6.18 32.18
C GLU A 453 10.03 -7.63 32.01
N ALA A 454 8.84 -7.93 32.51
CA ALA A 454 8.18 -9.22 32.30
C ALA A 454 7.66 -9.36 30.86
N TRP A 455 7.89 -10.51 30.23
CA TRP A 455 7.63 -10.75 28.80
C TRP A 455 6.83 -12.03 28.57
N GLY A 456 5.58 -11.89 28.12
CA GLY A 456 4.76 -13.01 27.68
C GLY A 456 5.17 -13.44 26.27
N LEU A 457 5.59 -14.70 26.12
CA LEU A 457 6.15 -15.25 24.88
C LEU A 457 5.14 -16.09 24.06
N GLY A 458 3.97 -16.38 24.64
CA GLY A 458 2.99 -17.36 24.15
C GLY A 458 2.00 -16.84 23.10
N ASP A 459 0.92 -17.59 22.93
CA ASP A 459 -0.25 -17.14 22.18
C ASP A 459 -0.99 -16.01 22.93
N ALA A 460 -1.82 -15.24 22.22
CA ALA A 460 -2.36 -13.98 22.74
C ALA A 460 -3.32 -14.14 23.94
N ASP A 461 -3.89 -15.32 24.15
CA ASP A 461 -4.70 -15.68 25.32
C ASP A 461 -3.89 -16.27 26.49
N GLU A 462 -2.58 -16.45 26.33
CA GLU A 462 -1.63 -16.85 27.39
C GLU A 462 -0.95 -15.65 28.09
N ILE A 463 -0.98 -14.46 27.48
CA ILE A 463 -0.31 -13.24 27.99
C ILE A 463 -1.08 -12.66 29.19
N THR A 464 -0.42 -12.55 30.35
CA THR A 464 -1.04 -11.99 31.56
C THR A 464 -1.01 -10.46 31.58
N ALA A 465 -1.87 -9.85 32.41
CA ALA A 465 -2.02 -8.39 32.48
C ALA A 465 -0.80 -7.63 33.03
N ASP A 466 0.18 -8.34 33.61
CA ASP A 466 1.41 -7.78 34.19
C ASP A 466 2.65 -8.03 33.29
N GLU A 467 2.47 -8.64 32.11
CA GLU A 467 3.53 -8.93 31.14
C GLU A 467 3.37 -8.10 29.86
N TYR A 468 4.47 -7.71 29.22
CA TYR A 468 4.42 -7.17 27.85
C TYR A 468 4.30 -8.30 26.82
N ASP A 469 3.45 -8.11 25.80
CA ASP A 469 3.34 -9.03 24.67
C ASP A 469 4.59 -8.95 23.78
N PHE A 470 5.47 -9.95 23.90
CA PHE A 470 6.72 -10.02 23.13
C PHE A 470 6.48 -10.01 21.63
N VAL A 471 5.45 -10.72 21.15
CA VAL A 471 5.20 -10.90 19.72
C VAL A 471 4.65 -9.62 19.11
N SER A 472 3.73 -8.94 19.80
CA SER A 472 3.24 -7.63 19.39
C SER A 472 4.39 -6.61 19.29
N THR A 473 5.28 -6.55 20.28
CA THR A 473 6.42 -5.62 20.26
C THR A 473 7.43 -6.01 19.17
N ALA A 474 7.75 -7.29 18.98
CA ALA A 474 8.70 -7.71 17.95
C ALA A 474 8.18 -7.46 16.53
N MET A 475 6.87 -7.62 16.27
CA MET A 475 6.27 -7.23 14.99
C MET A 475 6.32 -5.72 14.75
N HIS A 476 6.11 -4.92 15.80
CA HIS A 476 6.20 -3.46 15.77
C HIS A 476 7.61 -2.99 15.42
N GLU A 477 8.63 -3.47 16.14
CA GLU A 477 10.03 -3.08 15.91
C GLU A 477 10.50 -3.44 14.49
N LEU A 478 10.14 -4.64 14.01
CA LEU A 478 10.49 -5.06 12.65
C LEU A 478 9.83 -4.20 11.55
N LEU A 479 8.80 -3.42 11.85
CA LEU A 479 8.23 -2.45 10.90
C LEU A 479 9.06 -1.16 10.80
N HIS A 480 9.75 -0.76 11.87
CA HIS A 480 10.72 0.33 11.80
C HIS A 480 11.88 -0.02 10.85
N SER A 481 12.49 -1.21 10.95
CA SER A 481 13.53 -1.62 10.01
C SER A 481 13.02 -1.74 8.56
N PHE A 482 11.74 -2.03 8.36
CA PHE A 482 11.05 -2.02 7.05
C PHE A 482 10.77 -0.59 6.54
N GLY A 483 11.14 0.45 7.27
CA GLY A 483 11.01 1.85 6.87
C GLY A 483 9.67 2.50 7.22
N PHE A 484 8.91 1.94 8.17
CA PHE A 484 7.89 2.69 8.92
C PHE A 484 8.60 3.48 10.02
N LEU A 485 9.38 4.49 9.65
CA LEU A 485 10.21 5.29 10.56
C LEU A 485 10.39 6.70 9.99
N SER A 486 10.56 7.71 10.84
CA SER A 486 10.96 9.06 10.43
C SER A 486 12.36 9.42 10.91
N TYR A 487 13.09 10.26 10.16
CA TYR A 487 14.31 10.94 10.63
C TYR A 487 14.05 12.44 10.91
N THR A 488 12.80 12.83 11.14
CA THR A 488 12.48 14.15 11.69
C THR A 488 12.77 14.16 13.19
N GLU A 489 13.45 15.22 13.66
CA GLU A 489 13.87 15.41 15.06
C GLU A 489 13.13 16.61 15.69
N ALA A 490 13.54 17.00 16.90
CA ALA A 490 12.94 18.12 17.63
C ALA A 490 13.08 19.46 16.89
N ALA A 491 12.21 20.41 17.23
CA ALA A 491 12.16 21.75 16.64
C ALA A 491 13.48 22.51 16.79
N GLY A 492 14.20 22.70 15.68
CA GLY A 492 15.51 23.34 15.64
C GLY A 492 16.72 22.41 15.80
N GLU A 493 16.50 21.09 15.84
CA GLU A 493 17.57 20.08 15.92
C GLU A 493 17.71 19.25 14.62
N ASP A 494 16.64 19.12 13.82
CA ASP A 494 16.63 18.39 12.54
C ASP A 494 17.52 19.02 11.43
N ASP A 495 18.79 18.60 11.39
CA ASP A 495 19.78 18.87 10.34
C ASP A 495 19.75 17.81 9.19
N TRP A 496 18.83 16.85 9.19
CA TRP A 496 18.86 15.70 8.28
C TRP A 496 18.46 16.07 6.84
N VAL A 497 19.21 15.54 5.87
CA VAL A 497 18.93 15.69 4.43
C VAL A 497 18.91 14.36 3.66
N ALA A 498 19.44 13.29 4.23
CA ALA A 498 19.22 11.92 3.78
C ALA A 498 18.17 11.29 4.69
N ARG A 499 17.02 10.92 4.14
CA ARG A 499 15.82 10.54 4.92
C ARG A 499 15.19 9.24 4.42
N PRO A 500 14.44 8.51 5.26
CA PRO A 500 13.61 7.38 4.81
C PRO A 500 12.56 7.82 3.78
N ILE A 501 12.08 6.90 2.91
CA ILE A 501 10.96 7.19 1.99
C ILE A 501 9.70 7.63 2.73
N PHE A 502 9.49 7.19 3.97
CA PHE A 502 8.39 7.60 4.84
C PHE A 502 8.26 9.14 4.96
N ASP A 503 9.40 9.83 5.13
CA ASP A 503 9.45 11.29 5.29
C ASP A 503 8.90 12.05 4.07
N SER A 504 8.95 11.44 2.88
CA SER A 504 8.38 12.03 1.65
C SER A 504 6.84 12.09 1.66
N PHE A 505 6.19 11.38 2.58
CA PHE A 505 4.75 11.37 2.78
C PHE A 505 4.29 12.21 3.98
N LEU A 506 5.20 12.82 4.75
CA LEU A 506 4.83 13.69 5.88
C LEU A 506 4.14 14.97 5.37
N VAL A 507 3.01 15.28 5.98
CA VAL A 507 2.18 16.46 5.67
C VAL A 507 1.55 17.08 6.92
N THR A 508 1.23 18.37 6.81
CA THR A 508 0.34 19.12 7.72
C THR A 508 -1.11 18.65 7.61
N ALA A 509 -1.98 19.12 8.51
CA ALA A 509 -3.42 18.85 8.49
C ALA A 509 -4.14 19.29 7.20
N ASP A 510 -3.60 20.29 6.48
CA ASP A 510 -4.11 20.77 5.18
C ASP A 510 -3.39 20.16 3.96
N GLY A 511 -2.45 19.22 4.19
CA GLY A 511 -1.81 18.43 3.13
C GLY A 511 -0.56 19.08 2.50
N VAL A 512 0.08 20.04 3.19
CA VAL A 512 1.33 20.67 2.76
C VAL A 512 2.51 19.85 3.29
N HIS A 513 3.52 19.61 2.46
CA HIS A 513 4.74 18.91 2.86
C HIS A 513 5.70 19.86 3.62
N PRO A 514 6.12 19.56 4.86
CA PRO A 514 7.10 20.36 5.59
C PRO A 514 8.53 20.24 5.03
N ILE A 515 8.87 19.07 4.48
CA ILE A 515 10.20 18.76 3.98
C ILE A 515 10.30 19.21 2.51
N GLY A 516 11.26 20.11 2.24
CA GLY A 516 11.38 20.79 0.95
C GLY A 516 12.07 19.99 -0.14
N ALA A 517 12.17 20.58 -1.34
CA ALA A 517 12.92 20.01 -2.47
C ALA A 517 14.46 19.95 -2.26
N ASN A 518 14.93 20.47 -1.14
CA ASN A 518 16.29 20.35 -0.59
C ASN A 518 16.43 19.24 0.46
N TYR A 519 15.34 18.52 0.77
CA TYR A 519 15.24 17.42 1.75
C TYR A 519 15.48 17.79 3.21
N ALA A 520 15.64 19.08 3.54
CA ALA A 520 15.62 19.56 4.91
C ALA A 520 14.19 19.89 5.36
N TRP A 521 13.95 19.81 6.67
CA TRP A 521 12.75 20.33 7.32
C TRP A 521 12.63 21.86 7.14
N ASN A 522 11.40 22.37 7.01
CA ASN A 522 11.15 23.81 7.05
C ASN A 522 10.60 24.22 8.42
N THR A 523 11.37 25.02 9.16
CA THR A 523 11.08 25.40 10.55
C THR A 523 9.83 26.30 10.71
N ASP A 524 9.25 26.82 9.63
CA ASP A 524 7.90 27.41 9.66
C ASP A 524 6.84 26.43 10.21
N TYR A 525 7.09 25.11 10.13
CA TYR A 525 6.18 24.05 10.59
C TYR A 525 6.52 23.44 11.95
N ASP A 526 7.53 23.95 12.68
CA ASP A 526 7.99 23.39 13.97
C ASP A 526 6.87 23.18 15.01
N ALA A 527 5.79 23.97 14.91
CA ALA A 527 4.61 23.81 15.75
C ALA A 527 3.97 22.40 15.65
N ILE A 528 3.96 21.78 14.46
CA ILE A 528 3.26 20.50 14.25
C ILE A 528 3.97 19.31 14.90
N LEU A 529 5.30 19.42 15.12
CA LEU A 529 6.11 18.41 15.80
C LEU A 529 5.59 18.14 17.22
N VAL A 530 5.07 19.17 17.88
CA VAL A 530 4.50 19.11 19.24
C VAL A 530 2.98 19.26 19.28
N GLY A 531 2.30 18.78 18.23
CA GLY A 531 0.84 18.70 18.14
C GLY A 531 0.13 20.02 17.78
N GLY A 532 0.89 21.08 17.46
CA GLY A 532 0.35 22.34 16.96
C GLY A 532 -0.39 22.17 15.63
N ASP A 533 -1.41 23.00 15.40
CA ASP A 533 -2.25 23.02 14.20
C ASP A 533 -2.87 21.66 13.78
N GLY A 534 -2.94 20.72 14.72
CA GLY A 534 -3.49 19.36 14.53
C GLY A 534 -2.44 18.24 14.51
N GLY A 535 -1.15 18.59 14.60
CA GLY A 535 -0.03 17.64 14.56
C GLY A 535 0.40 17.27 13.13
N MET A 536 1.26 16.26 13.04
CA MET A 536 1.77 15.74 11.76
C MET A 536 0.97 14.52 11.29
N PHE A 537 0.91 14.32 9.97
CA PHE A 537 0.14 13.24 9.34
C PHE A 537 0.94 12.53 8.23
N PHE A 538 0.62 11.26 8.00
CA PHE A 538 1.07 10.52 6.82
C PHE A 538 0.06 10.66 5.67
N GLY A 539 0.52 11.24 4.57
CA GLY A 539 -0.27 11.61 3.39
C GLY A 539 -0.27 10.58 2.25
N GLY A 540 0.28 9.39 2.45
CA GLY A 540 0.42 8.38 1.38
C GLY A 540 -0.93 7.97 0.75
N PRO A 541 -1.03 7.90 -0.60
CA PRO A 541 -2.31 7.69 -1.31
C PRO A 541 -2.96 6.31 -1.13
N ARG A 542 -2.27 5.30 -0.56
CA ARG A 542 -2.86 4.00 -0.20
C ARG A 542 -3.33 3.97 1.25
N ALA A 543 -2.52 4.48 2.18
CA ALA A 543 -2.86 4.65 3.59
C ALA A 543 -4.10 5.53 3.74
N THR A 544 -4.08 6.72 3.13
CA THR A 544 -5.17 7.71 3.22
C THR A 544 -6.48 7.22 2.58
N ALA A 545 -6.39 6.46 1.48
CA ALA A 545 -7.56 5.85 0.84
C ALA A 545 -8.17 4.69 1.65
N ALA A 546 -7.37 4.00 2.49
CA ALA A 546 -7.84 2.95 3.38
C ALA A 546 -8.42 3.50 4.69
N TYR A 547 -7.80 4.54 5.27
CA TYR A 547 -8.27 5.23 6.47
C TYR A 547 -9.49 6.14 6.21
N GLY A 548 -9.52 6.81 5.05
CA GLY A 548 -10.56 7.77 4.66
C GLY A 548 -10.19 9.25 4.87
N GLY A 549 -8.92 9.55 5.11
CA GLY A 549 -8.37 10.88 5.35
C GLY A 549 -6.85 10.82 5.55
N LEU A 550 -6.21 11.93 5.95
CA LEU A 550 -4.81 11.93 6.39
C LEU A 550 -4.65 11.07 7.66
N VAL A 551 -3.62 10.22 7.74
CA VAL A 551 -3.41 9.32 8.89
C VAL A 551 -2.64 10.07 9.99
N PRO A 552 -3.18 10.27 11.20
CA PRO A 552 -2.51 11.06 12.24
C PRO A 552 -1.30 10.33 12.83
N LEU A 553 -0.19 11.06 12.98
CA LEU A 553 1.05 10.55 13.58
C LEU A 553 1.24 11.07 15.01
N PHE A 554 2.06 10.38 15.78
CA PHE A 554 2.41 10.74 17.14
C PHE A 554 3.31 11.98 17.16
N THR A 555 2.79 13.07 17.72
CA THR A 555 3.46 14.37 17.85
C THR A 555 3.17 14.94 19.25
N PRO A 556 3.74 14.34 20.31
CA PRO A 556 3.46 14.69 21.69
C PRO A 556 4.03 16.05 22.08
N ASN A 557 3.58 16.59 23.23
CA ASN A 557 4.14 17.79 23.82
C ASN A 557 4.51 17.50 25.29
N PRO A 558 5.80 17.45 25.66
CA PRO A 558 6.98 17.68 24.81
C PRO A 558 7.16 16.58 23.75
N TRP A 559 7.99 16.89 22.74
CA TRP A 559 8.53 15.93 21.77
C TRP A 559 9.22 14.76 22.48
N GLN A 560 9.21 13.59 21.84
CA GLN A 560 9.83 12.36 22.33
C GLN A 560 10.66 11.73 21.21
N ASP A 561 11.98 11.67 21.40
CA ASP A 561 12.93 11.17 20.40
C ASP A 561 12.73 9.67 20.14
N GLY A 562 12.98 9.24 18.90
CA GLY A 562 12.66 7.90 18.41
C GLY A 562 11.16 7.65 18.19
N SER A 563 10.30 8.08 19.13
CA SER A 563 8.85 7.85 19.08
C SER A 563 8.11 8.82 18.16
N SER A 564 8.44 10.11 18.18
CA SER A 564 7.66 11.13 17.49
C SER A 564 7.86 11.05 15.97
N GLY A 565 6.78 11.25 15.19
CA GLY A 565 6.78 11.13 13.73
C GLY A 565 6.84 9.69 13.20
N SER A 566 7.59 8.79 13.84
CA SER A 566 7.70 7.36 13.47
C SER A 566 6.43 6.54 13.76
N HIS A 567 5.52 7.04 14.60
CA HIS A 567 4.38 6.30 15.14
C HIS A 567 3.01 6.88 14.79
N LEU A 568 1.97 6.06 14.93
CA LEU A 568 0.56 6.45 14.88
C LEU A 568 0.14 7.18 16.15
N ASN A 569 -0.84 8.08 16.03
CA ASN A 569 -1.22 8.95 17.15
C ASN A 569 -2.01 8.23 18.26
N ASP A 570 -1.38 8.04 19.42
CA ASP A 570 -1.96 7.40 20.62
C ASP A 570 -3.24 8.03 21.18
N VAL A 571 -3.54 9.30 20.87
CA VAL A 571 -4.80 9.95 21.31
C VAL A 571 -5.94 9.65 20.33
N VAL A 572 -5.63 9.32 19.09
CA VAL A 572 -6.61 8.91 18.06
C VAL A 572 -6.85 7.41 18.09
N PHE A 573 -5.79 6.62 18.25
CA PHE A 573 -5.79 5.16 18.20
C PHE A 573 -5.58 4.58 19.60
N ALA A 574 -6.66 4.54 20.39
CA ALA A 574 -6.62 4.18 21.81
C ALA A 574 -7.63 3.07 22.17
N GLY A 575 -7.30 2.25 23.18
CA GLY A 575 -8.15 1.15 23.65
C GLY A 575 -8.47 0.15 22.54
N ASP A 576 -9.75 -0.20 22.38
CA ASP A 576 -10.26 -1.08 21.30
C ASP A 576 -9.84 -0.66 19.87
N ASP A 577 -9.41 0.58 19.65
CA ASP A 577 -8.89 1.08 18.36
C ASP A 577 -7.39 1.40 18.39
N GLN A 578 -6.61 0.78 19.28
CA GLN A 578 -5.15 0.69 19.17
C GLN A 578 -4.73 -0.06 17.88
N LYS A 579 -3.49 0.14 17.47
CA LYS A 579 -2.84 -0.33 16.23
C LYS A 579 -1.48 -0.90 16.57
N LEU A 580 -0.87 -1.65 15.65
CA LEU A 580 0.46 -2.22 15.87
C LEU A 580 1.51 -1.10 15.98
N MET A 581 1.41 -0.05 15.16
CA MET A 581 2.37 1.07 15.17
C MET A 581 1.97 2.25 16.08
N ASN A 582 1.26 2.02 17.18
CA ASN A 582 1.09 3.02 18.26
C ASN A 582 2.42 3.22 19.02
N ALA A 583 2.68 4.43 19.56
CA ALA A 583 3.95 4.73 20.25
C ALA A 583 4.04 4.08 21.64
N ALA A 584 2.93 4.09 22.39
CA ALA A 584 2.82 3.35 23.64
C ALA A 584 2.15 1.99 23.44
N THR A 585 2.75 0.95 24.02
CA THR A 585 2.08 -0.31 24.33
C THR A 585 1.92 -0.48 25.86
N GLY A 586 0.88 -1.17 26.27
CA GLY A 586 0.70 -1.60 27.66
C GLY A 586 1.18 -3.04 27.88
N THR A 587 1.04 -3.51 29.11
CA THR A 587 1.05 -4.93 29.46
C THR A 587 -0.29 -5.59 29.13
N GLY A 588 -0.32 -6.91 29.06
CA GLY A 588 -1.42 -7.71 28.53
C GLY A 588 -1.30 -7.99 27.02
N PRO A 589 -2.30 -8.67 26.42
CA PRO A 589 -2.30 -9.05 25.01
C PRO A 589 -2.23 -7.85 24.06
N GLY A 590 -1.27 -7.86 23.12
CA GLY A 590 -1.01 -6.78 22.19
C GLY A 590 -1.69 -6.91 20.82
N VAL A 591 -1.54 -5.88 19.98
CA VAL A 591 -2.16 -5.81 18.65
C VAL A 591 -1.28 -6.49 17.60
N ARG A 592 -1.24 -7.83 17.57
CA ARG A 592 -0.52 -8.66 16.59
C ARG A 592 -1.07 -8.60 15.14
N VAL A 593 -1.79 -7.53 14.76
CA VAL A 593 -2.50 -7.42 13.47
C VAL A 593 -2.36 -6.03 12.87
N LEU A 594 -1.80 -5.93 11.66
CA LEU A 594 -1.77 -4.68 10.88
C LEU A 594 -3.16 -4.32 10.37
N SER A 595 -3.59 -3.08 10.62
CA SER A 595 -4.83 -2.54 10.06
C SER A 595 -4.73 -2.32 8.55
N ALA A 596 -5.89 -2.15 7.91
CA ALA A 596 -5.98 -1.90 6.48
C ALA A 596 -5.24 -0.64 6.00
N PHE A 597 -5.00 0.34 6.89
CA PHE A 597 -4.23 1.55 6.54
C PHE A 597 -2.74 1.45 6.87
N GLU A 598 -2.31 0.65 7.85
CA GLU A 598 -0.89 0.32 8.03
C GLU A 598 -0.35 -0.54 6.87
N VAL A 599 -1.14 -1.52 6.41
CA VAL A 599 -0.90 -2.22 5.13
C VAL A 599 -0.96 -1.23 3.94
N GLY A 600 -1.68 -0.12 4.09
CA GLY A 600 -1.65 1.01 3.16
C GLY A 600 -0.30 1.75 3.18
N ILE A 601 0.24 2.08 4.36
CA ILE A 601 1.55 2.72 4.54
C ILE A 601 2.65 1.87 3.89
N LEU A 602 2.67 0.55 4.14
CA LEU A 602 3.60 -0.37 3.47
C LEU A 602 3.49 -0.28 1.93
N ARG A 603 2.29 -0.16 1.37
CA ARG A 603 2.09 0.00 -0.09
C ARG A 603 2.53 1.36 -0.63
N ASP A 604 2.51 2.41 0.19
CA ASP A 604 3.02 3.74 -0.18
C ASP A 604 4.56 3.78 -0.12
N LEU A 605 5.18 3.09 0.85
CA LEU A 605 6.63 2.78 0.87
C LEU A 605 7.07 1.88 -0.31
N GLY A 606 6.11 1.28 -1.02
CA GLY A 606 6.32 0.53 -2.26
C GLY A 606 6.22 -0.98 -2.15
N TYR A 607 5.88 -1.53 -0.97
CA TYR A 607 5.71 -2.97 -0.78
C TYR A 607 4.48 -3.53 -1.50
N HIS A 608 4.62 -4.75 -2.02
CA HIS A 608 3.51 -5.57 -2.48
C HIS A 608 2.76 -6.20 -1.30
N ALA A 609 2.35 -5.39 -0.33
CA ALA A 609 1.70 -5.86 0.89
C ALA A 609 0.22 -6.23 0.67
N VAL A 610 -0.24 -7.28 1.34
CA VAL A 610 -1.64 -7.75 1.34
C VAL A 610 -2.14 -7.99 2.78
N VAL A 611 -3.46 -8.07 2.95
CA VAL A 611 -4.06 -8.49 4.23
C VAL A 611 -4.25 -10.02 4.14
N PRO A 612 -3.64 -10.83 5.02
CA PRO A 612 -3.79 -12.28 4.98
C PRO A 612 -5.26 -12.71 5.11
N GLN A 613 -5.62 -13.83 4.49
CA GLN A 613 -7.02 -14.30 4.43
C GLN A 613 -7.34 -15.39 5.47
N SER A 614 -6.52 -15.55 6.53
CA SER A 614 -6.74 -16.57 7.56
C SER A 614 -7.94 -16.24 8.47
N PRO A 615 -8.51 -17.22 9.19
CA PRO A 615 -9.66 -17.00 10.08
C PRO A 615 -9.45 -15.92 11.16
N ALA A 616 -8.23 -15.79 11.69
CA ALA A 616 -7.89 -14.77 12.69
C ALA A 616 -7.97 -13.35 12.08
N TYR A 617 -7.33 -13.17 10.92
CA TYR A 617 -7.35 -11.90 10.18
C TYR A 617 -8.75 -11.56 9.62
N ALA A 618 -9.55 -12.58 9.28
CA ALA A 618 -10.94 -12.40 8.87
C ALA A 618 -11.83 -11.92 10.03
N ALA A 619 -11.57 -12.33 11.28
CA ALA A 619 -12.33 -11.85 12.44
C ALA A 619 -12.12 -10.35 12.69
N ALA A 620 -10.88 -9.86 12.59
CA ALA A 620 -10.55 -8.44 12.69
C ALA A 620 -11.32 -7.59 11.64
N LEU A 621 -11.40 -8.07 10.40
CA LEU A 621 -12.16 -7.40 9.33
C LEU A 621 -13.68 -7.32 9.61
N VAL A 622 -14.26 -8.29 10.32
CA VAL A 622 -15.70 -8.30 10.64
C VAL A 622 -16.08 -7.24 11.68
N GLY A 623 -15.21 -6.96 12.66
CA GLY A 623 -15.44 -5.95 13.70
C GLY A 623 -15.73 -4.56 13.12
N PHE A 624 -14.88 -4.10 12.19
CA PHE A 624 -15.02 -2.79 11.52
C PHE A 624 -16.34 -2.64 10.75
N VAL A 625 -16.84 -3.71 10.11
CA VAL A 625 -18.09 -3.67 9.33
C VAL A 625 -19.32 -3.50 10.24
N LEU A 626 -19.29 -4.08 11.45
CA LEU A 626 -20.39 -4.00 12.40
C LEU A 626 -20.47 -2.64 13.10
N LEU A 627 -19.33 -2.05 13.47
CA LEU A 627 -19.26 -0.70 14.04
C LEU A 627 -19.82 0.36 13.08
N ARG A 628 -19.44 0.31 11.79
CA ARG A 628 -19.92 1.26 10.77
C ARG A 628 -21.44 1.21 10.57
N ARG A 629 -22.12 0.10 10.88
CA ARG A 629 -23.58 -0.01 10.81
C ARG A 629 -24.34 0.62 11.99
N ARG A 630 -23.71 0.89 13.14
CA ARG A 630 -24.41 1.42 14.33
C ARG A 630 -24.61 2.95 14.34
N ARG A 631 -23.80 3.74 13.64
CA ARG A 631 -24.00 5.22 13.51
C ARG A 631 -25.06 5.62 12.47
N GLY A 632 -25.94 4.70 12.05
CA GLY A 632 -26.84 4.87 10.88
C GLY A 632 -28.30 5.25 11.15
N THR A 633 -28.81 5.17 12.39
CA THR A 633 -30.24 5.50 12.67
C THR A 633 -30.49 6.06 14.07
N VAL A 634 -30.60 7.39 14.17
CA VAL A 634 -31.45 8.05 15.17
C VAL A 634 -32.62 8.68 14.43
N LYS A 635 -33.77 7.99 14.41
CA LYS A 635 -35.01 8.60 13.91
C LYS A 635 -35.59 9.51 14.98
N SER A 636 -36.03 10.70 14.58
CA SER A 636 -36.86 11.56 15.40
C SER A 636 -38.18 10.86 15.75
N ALA A 637 -38.56 10.92 17.03
CA ALA A 637 -39.86 10.50 17.53
C ALA A 637 -40.34 11.55 18.54
N ASN A 638 -41.48 12.16 18.27
CA ASN A 638 -41.98 13.32 19.04
C ASN A 638 -42.42 12.93 20.44
N ARG A 639 -42.16 13.83 21.41
CA ARG A 639 -43.25 14.43 22.19
C ARG A 639 -42.89 15.83 22.68
#